data_AF-A0A7J6WFV6-F1
#
_entry.id   AF-A0A7J6WFV6-F1
#
_cell.length_a   1.000
_cell.length_b   1.000
_cell.length_c   1.000
_cell.angle_alpha   90.00
_cell.angle_beta   90.00
_cell.angle_gamma   90.00
#
_symmetry.space_group_name_H-M   'P 1'
#
loop_
_entity.id
_entity.type
_entity.pdbx_description
1 polymer ?
#
loop_
_entity_poly.entity_id
_entity_poly.type
_entity_poly.pdbx_seq_one_letter_code
_entity_poly.pdbx_strand_id
1 'polypeptide(L)'
;MKKRKMTMSDKVGIDRISELPDHIIIHHIFPFLDIKVIVQASILSNRWRYLWKSTPYLNFHLNQCPRTKKRINKSRFSTFVDRVLSLRDCVDIHTFSLHSKEILDTSRICTWLLIALRWNVENVFLDVDSSFNFGLPHNLFTLDNVQRLKLRFLSSSGMSKVLLPNSICSNSMIKSLELKLVKLPNGNSNGELVFSFPVLEDLVIGSCSHSHLSKFTISAPLLERLELSHPFQAGFGPTELNICTPKLKFLVYRGPIYGNYSFENLSQLFSAEIYIWEKVLIVEKEVFDQCIANILEGIHNVKKLAIPSGLVKAIAASPYMMGLLPGVFRNLRYTKLIDWTGDLCIQTITTFLEKLPQIGTFVWSKSAKIECHSRLTDMIDLFVNSIVIFLDMDTMCSFCLLHFLSSDLNKVQNQIHKQFVGKAGKIDSVTDSNEGYLILPHDFKQNLQNPSRESEILSFCKLGFLYEAIKLLNSTNPREISVKPVIYASLFQTCIKAHSFNHGLQLHSQVIKSGLDFDRFVGNSLLSMYFKLGFKFSETRKVFDNLFEKDVISWTSMISGYVRADKPKDSIEMFWKMLEFGIEPNAFTLSAVIKACSEIGDLRLGVCFHGLAFGRGFDSNYIVSALIDMYGRHDRIEECRRLFDEMPEPDAVCWTTVISALTQNDRFKEALGLFYFMHRAYRLFPDGFTFGTILTACGNLARMKQGKEVHAKVITSGNCGNLVVESSLLDMYGKCGLVEDSRRVYDRMQNKNVVSRCALLGAYCQNGDFKPVLILFREMEMNDMYCFGTLIRACAGLAVVRQGKEVHCQYLRKGGCGDVIVESALVDLYAKCGYINYAQRIFLGLPARNLITWNTMIRGFAQNGNAGEALSMFNEMVNQGTKPDYITFIAVLFACSHSGLVDQGREYFKIMDEVYKINAGIEHYSCMVDLLGRAGFIEEAEDLLGKSVYRDDLSLWGALLGACTSYSNLHVAERIAKKMMELDPKHHLSYVFLANIYKALGQWDDAEILRKLMKDRGVQKIPGQSWIDIKNEGSYLDTDNSGFFQNSDFRDKELQRQRPSSPMASGNQEDEESLLPQLLKEKLPRILQKYVQAFQADPRYHNDLRYVRVWIQLMDFVDEPRALLKIMEKYHIGTKQALFYQAYALHFVKLKNLRRQTKCTIWGSKPK
;
A
#
# COMPACT_ATOMS: atom_id res chain seq x y z
N MET A 1 -46.14 18.30 -17.46
CA MET A 1 -46.48 19.74 -17.56
C MET A 1 -46.41 20.40 -16.18
N LYS A 2 -45.43 21.27 -15.96
CA LYS A 2 -45.47 22.54 -15.19
C LYS A 2 -44.09 23.18 -15.42
N LYS A 3 -44.06 24.18 -16.32
CA LYS A 3 -42.86 24.90 -16.75
C LYS A 3 -42.33 25.76 -15.59
N ARG A 4 -41.11 25.54 -15.13
CA ARG A 4 -40.28 26.57 -14.48
C ARG A 4 -39.29 27.08 -15.52
N LYS A 5 -39.46 28.34 -15.93
CA LYS A 5 -38.46 29.11 -16.69
C LYS A 5 -37.24 29.26 -15.77
N MET A 6 -36.11 28.65 -16.14
CA MET A 6 -34.79 29.03 -15.64
C MET A 6 -34.14 29.92 -16.70
N THR A 7 -33.73 31.10 -16.26
CA THR A 7 -32.98 32.10 -17.00
C THR A 7 -31.59 31.59 -17.34
N MET A 8 -31.18 31.76 -18.60
CA MET A 8 -29.83 31.47 -19.06
C MET A 8 -28.85 32.51 -18.53
N SER A 9 -27.99 32.13 -17.59
CA SER A 9 -26.62 32.62 -17.46
C SER A 9 -25.94 31.92 -16.28
N ASP A 10 -25.52 30.67 -16.46
CA ASP A 10 -24.46 30.08 -15.63
C ASP A 10 -23.88 28.87 -16.36
N LYS A 11 -22.56 28.74 -16.28
CA LYS A 11 -21.71 27.81 -17.03
C LYS A 11 -22.27 26.38 -17.03
N VAL A 12 -22.86 25.99 -18.16
CA VAL A 12 -23.19 24.59 -18.44
C VAL A 12 -21.86 23.85 -18.59
N GLY A 13 -21.55 22.96 -17.65
CA GLY A 13 -20.54 21.94 -17.88
C GLY A 13 -20.89 21.22 -19.17
N ILE A 14 -20.03 21.32 -20.17
CA ILE A 14 -20.23 20.66 -21.47
C ILE A 14 -20.44 19.17 -21.16
N ASP A 15 -21.64 18.66 -21.47
CA ASP A 15 -21.92 17.23 -21.40
C ASP A 15 -21.13 16.55 -22.52
N ARG A 16 -19.85 16.30 -22.27
CA ARG A 16 -18.93 15.66 -23.22
C ARG A 16 -19.32 14.22 -23.50
N ILE A 17 -20.09 13.60 -22.60
CA ILE A 17 -20.63 12.29 -22.89
C ILE A 17 -21.60 12.46 -24.07
N SER A 18 -22.44 13.52 -24.08
CA SER A 18 -23.38 13.89 -25.17
C SER A 18 -22.72 14.13 -26.52
N GLU A 19 -21.40 14.21 -26.62
CA GLU A 19 -20.65 14.30 -27.88
C GLU A 19 -20.16 12.93 -28.40
N LEU A 20 -20.20 11.87 -27.59
CA LEU A 20 -19.68 10.55 -27.98
C LEU A 20 -20.63 9.83 -28.96
N PRO A 21 -20.08 9.12 -29.97
CA PRO A 21 -20.85 8.22 -30.81
C PRO A 21 -21.55 7.12 -30.00
N ASP A 22 -22.78 6.81 -30.39
CA ASP A 22 -23.65 5.82 -29.74
C ASP A 22 -22.98 4.44 -29.60
N HIS A 23 -22.21 4.02 -30.62
CA HIS A 23 -21.44 2.78 -30.59
C HIS A 23 -20.40 2.74 -29.44
N ILE A 24 -19.74 3.86 -29.13
CA ILE A 24 -18.76 3.91 -28.03
C ILE A 24 -19.46 3.73 -26.69
N ILE A 25 -20.62 4.38 -26.52
CA ILE A 25 -21.40 4.30 -25.29
C ILE A 25 -21.89 2.86 -25.08
N ILE A 26 -22.45 2.25 -26.13
CA ILE A 26 -23.03 0.89 -26.07
C ILE A 26 -21.96 -0.20 -25.88
N HIS A 27 -20.84 -0.15 -26.62
CA HIS A 27 -19.87 -1.25 -26.64
C HIS A 27 -18.66 -1.07 -25.72
N HIS A 28 -18.35 0.15 -25.27
CA HIS A 28 -17.18 0.41 -24.43
C HIS A 28 -17.51 0.97 -23.04
N ILE A 29 -18.66 1.61 -22.84
CA ILE A 29 -19.03 2.21 -21.54
C ILE A 29 -20.05 1.34 -20.79
N PHE A 30 -21.16 1.01 -21.43
CA PHE A 30 -22.22 0.18 -20.85
C PHE A 30 -21.80 -1.21 -20.35
N PRO A 31 -20.82 -1.93 -20.95
CA PRO A 31 -20.44 -3.27 -20.45
C PRO A 31 -19.96 -3.28 -18.99
N PHE A 32 -19.44 -2.15 -18.50
CA PHE A 32 -18.86 -2.02 -17.16
C PHE A 32 -19.86 -1.52 -16.11
N LEU A 33 -21.12 -1.25 -16.49
CA LEU A 33 -22.13 -0.64 -15.63
C LEU A 33 -23.31 -1.60 -15.36
N ASP A 34 -23.94 -1.44 -14.20
CA ASP A 34 -25.21 -2.11 -13.90
C ASP A 34 -26.35 -1.50 -14.73
N ILE A 35 -27.24 -2.33 -15.27
CA ILE A 35 -28.33 -1.91 -16.15
C ILE A 35 -29.27 -0.90 -15.50
N LYS A 36 -29.41 -0.93 -14.17
CA LYS A 36 -30.16 0.08 -13.41
C LYS A 36 -29.51 1.46 -13.52
N VAL A 37 -28.19 1.53 -13.44
CA VAL A 37 -27.44 2.78 -13.58
C VAL A 37 -27.52 3.28 -15.03
N ILE A 38 -27.40 2.37 -16.00
CA ILE A 38 -27.54 2.68 -17.43
C ILE A 38 -28.92 3.29 -17.72
N VAL A 39 -30.00 2.65 -17.26
CA VAL A 39 -31.37 3.11 -17.47
C VAL A 39 -31.62 4.45 -16.76
N GLN A 40 -31.14 4.62 -15.52
CA GLN A 40 -31.26 5.88 -14.78
C GLN A 40 -30.53 7.03 -15.50
N ALA A 41 -29.28 6.82 -15.89
CA ALA A 41 -28.49 7.81 -16.61
C ALA A 41 -29.09 8.14 -17.98
N SER A 42 -29.58 7.11 -18.69
CA SER A 42 -30.21 7.28 -20.00
C SER A 42 -31.52 8.07 -19.92
N ILE A 43 -32.39 7.79 -18.94
CA ILE A 43 -33.68 8.50 -18.78
C ILE A 43 -33.49 9.98 -18.44
N LEU A 44 -32.42 10.33 -17.74
CA LEU A 44 -32.08 11.71 -17.40
C LEU A 44 -31.52 12.49 -18.59
N SER A 45 -31.05 11.80 -19.64
CA SER A 45 -30.55 12.40 -20.88
C SER A 45 -31.64 12.49 -21.94
N ASN A 46 -31.77 13.65 -22.59
CA ASN A 46 -32.64 13.81 -23.75
C ASN A 46 -32.09 13.10 -25.00
N ARG A 47 -30.76 12.94 -25.12
CA ARG A 47 -30.11 12.35 -26.30
C ARG A 47 -30.16 10.82 -26.28
N TRP A 48 -29.91 10.17 -25.14
CA TRP A 48 -29.83 8.70 -25.05
C TRP A 48 -30.96 8.05 -24.29
N ARG A 49 -32.09 8.75 -24.15
CA ARG A 49 -33.27 8.25 -23.45
C ARG A 49 -33.64 6.81 -23.83
N TYR A 50 -33.38 6.43 -25.07
CA TYR A 50 -33.69 5.11 -25.62
C TYR A 50 -32.46 4.23 -25.89
N LEU A 51 -31.23 4.74 -25.72
CA LEU A 51 -30.00 4.03 -26.09
C LEU A 51 -29.78 2.74 -25.28
N TRP A 52 -30.22 2.75 -24.02
CA TRP A 52 -30.18 1.57 -23.15
C TRP A 52 -30.98 0.39 -23.70
N LYS A 53 -31.95 0.61 -24.61
CA LYS A 53 -32.71 -0.46 -25.24
C LYS A 53 -31.89 -1.27 -26.24
N SER A 54 -30.75 -0.76 -26.69
CA SER A 54 -29.87 -1.44 -27.65
C SER A 54 -28.61 -2.01 -26.99
N THR A 55 -28.50 -2.03 -25.65
CA THR A 55 -27.28 -2.46 -24.94
C THR A 55 -27.09 -3.98 -24.94
N PRO A 56 -26.01 -4.54 -25.52
CA PRO A 56 -25.80 -5.99 -25.57
C PRO A 56 -25.38 -6.60 -24.22
N TYR A 57 -25.10 -5.78 -23.21
CA TYR A 57 -24.71 -6.24 -21.87
C TYR A 57 -25.81 -5.93 -20.85
N LEU A 58 -26.39 -6.97 -20.26
CA LEU A 58 -27.46 -6.89 -19.28
C LEU A 58 -26.98 -7.43 -17.93
N ASN A 59 -26.47 -6.53 -17.09
CA ASN A 59 -25.97 -6.87 -15.76
C ASN A 59 -26.95 -6.38 -14.67
N PHE A 60 -27.59 -7.31 -13.97
CA PHE A 60 -28.56 -7.04 -12.91
C PHE A 60 -27.99 -7.44 -11.54
N HIS A 61 -27.68 -6.45 -10.68
CA HIS A 61 -27.30 -6.70 -9.29
C HIS A 61 -28.36 -6.21 -8.29
N LEU A 62 -28.82 -7.12 -7.44
CA LEU A 62 -29.61 -6.80 -6.25
C LEU A 62 -28.68 -6.78 -5.02
N ASN A 63 -27.91 -5.70 -4.81
CA ASN A 63 -27.15 -5.51 -3.57
C ASN A 63 -27.11 -4.04 -3.09
N GLN A 64 -27.01 -3.93 -1.76
CA GLN A 64 -27.33 -2.77 -0.92
C GLN A 64 -26.52 -1.52 -1.25
N CYS A 65 -27.23 -0.39 -1.40
CA CYS A 65 -26.60 0.92 -1.33
C CYS A 65 -25.91 1.05 0.05
N PRO A 66 -24.59 1.27 0.14
CA PRO A 66 -23.87 1.31 1.42
C PRO A 66 -24.33 2.44 2.36
N ARG A 67 -25.10 3.41 1.84
CA ARG A 67 -25.44 4.66 2.52
C ARG A 67 -26.87 4.75 3.05
N THR A 68 -27.76 3.80 2.76
CA THR A 68 -29.13 3.85 3.27
C THR A 68 -29.63 2.46 3.65
N LYS A 69 -29.99 2.25 4.92
CA LYS A 69 -30.66 1.06 5.47
C LYS A 69 -32.07 0.79 4.88
N LYS A 70 -32.38 1.22 3.66
CA LYS A 70 -33.63 0.88 2.98
C LYS A 70 -33.40 -0.36 2.12
N ARG A 71 -33.87 -1.53 2.59
CA ARG A 71 -34.02 -2.75 1.78
C ARG A 71 -34.76 -2.39 0.49
N ILE A 72 -34.15 -2.65 -0.67
CA ILE A 72 -34.87 -2.56 -1.95
C ILE A 72 -35.91 -3.68 -1.95
N ASN A 73 -37.16 -3.35 -2.28
CA ASN A 73 -38.25 -4.32 -2.32
C ASN A 73 -38.04 -5.30 -3.51
N LYS A 74 -37.94 -6.61 -3.23
CA LYS A 74 -37.80 -7.70 -4.23
C LYS A 74 -38.76 -7.56 -5.41
N SER A 75 -40.02 -7.23 -5.13
CA SER A 75 -41.05 -7.10 -6.17
C SER A 75 -40.72 -5.99 -7.17
N ARG A 76 -40.17 -4.87 -6.70
CA ARG A 76 -39.75 -3.76 -7.57
C ARG A 76 -38.56 -4.13 -8.43
N PHE A 77 -37.63 -4.93 -7.91
CA PHE A 77 -36.51 -5.43 -8.70
C PHE A 77 -36.98 -6.38 -9.79
N SER A 78 -37.81 -7.37 -9.46
CA SER A 78 -38.36 -8.28 -10.47
C SER A 78 -39.15 -7.54 -11.55
N THR A 79 -40.02 -6.59 -11.17
CA THR A 79 -40.74 -5.74 -12.13
C THR A 79 -39.81 -4.87 -12.97
N PHE A 80 -38.66 -4.45 -12.42
CA PHE A 80 -37.66 -3.71 -13.20
C PHE A 80 -37.02 -4.61 -14.27
N VAL A 81 -36.63 -5.83 -13.91
CA VAL A 81 -36.09 -6.81 -14.89
C VAL A 81 -37.14 -7.11 -15.98
N ASP A 82 -38.40 -7.36 -15.60
CA ASP A 82 -39.51 -7.59 -16.54
C ASP A 82 -39.67 -6.42 -17.53
N ARG A 83 -39.58 -5.18 -17.03
CA ARG A 83 -39.71 -3.97 -17.87
C ARG A 83 -38.52 -3.76 -18.79
N VAL A 84 -37.30 -4.01 -18.32
CA VAL A 84 -36.10 -3.86 -19.14
C VAL A 84 -36.12 -4.86 -20.29
N LEU A 85 -36.48 -6.11 -20.03
CA LEU A 85 -36.53 -7.15 -21.05
C LEU A 85 -37.68 -6.96 -22.06
N SER A 86 -38.83 -6.41 -21.63
CA SER A 86 -39.98 -6.18 -22.51
C SER A 86 -39.87 -4.92 -23.39
N LEU A 87 -39.13 -3.90 -22.94
CA LEU A 87 -39.00 -2.62 -23.65
C LEU A 87 -37.77 -2.52 -24.56
N ARG A 88 -36.98 -3.60 -24.64
CA ARG A 88 -35.70 -3.65 -25.35
C ARG A 88 -35.93 -3.75 -26.87
N ASP A 89 -35.00 -3.19 -27.64
CA ASP A 89 -35.03 -3.27 -29.10
C ASP A 89 -34.49 -4.63 -29.57
N CYS A 90 -34.73 -4.95 -30.84
CA CYS A 90 -34.43 -6.27 -31.40
C CYS A 90 -32.93 -6.52 -31.66
N VAL A 91 -32.10 -6.46 -30.62
CA VAL A 91 -30.63 -6.55 -30.68
C VAL A 91 -30.15 -7.75 -29.88
N ASP A 92 -29.13 -8.46 -30.37
CA ASP A 92 -28.53 -9.59 -29.67
C ASP A 92 -27.97 -9.20 -28.28
N ILE A 93 -27.93 -10.16 -27.37
CA ILE A 93 -27.39 -10.00 -26.02
C ILE A 93 -26.03 -10.69 -25.98
N HIS A 94 -24.94 -9.96 -25.78
CA HIS A 94 -23.64 -10.62 -25.61
C HIS A 94 -23.47 -11.19 -24.19
N THR A 95 -23.97 -10.52 -23.15
CA THR A 95 -23.89 -11.00 -21.77
C THR A 95 -25.18 -10.74 -21.00
N PHE A 96 -25.69 -11.79 -20.35
CA PHE A 96 -26.78 -11.71 -19.38
C PHE A 96 -26.26 -12.15 -18.01
N SER A 97 -26.30 -11.25 -17.03
CA SER A 97 -25.90 -11.57 -15.66
C SER A 97 -26.95 -11.15 -14.63
N LEU A 98 -27.22 -12.05 -13.68
CA LEU A 98 -28.18 -11.83 -12.60
C LEU A 98 -27.56 -12.26 -11.27
N HIS A 99 -27.38 -11.30 -10.37
CA HIS A 99 -26.78 -11.52 -9.06
C HIS A 99 -27.72 -11.04 -7.96
N SER A 100 -28.19 -11.97 -7.11
CA SER A 100 -29.09 -11.70 -6.01
C SER A 100 -28.79 -12.59 -4.81
N LYS A 101 -28.51 -11.96 -3.66
CA LYS A 101 -28.41 -12.66 -2.37
C LYS A 101 -29.78 -12.92 -1.74
N GLU A 102 -30.85 -12.36 -2.30
CA GLU A 102 -32.20 -12.57 -1.82
C GLU A 102 -32.93 -13.61 -2.69
N ILE A 103 -33.80 -14.41 -2.06
CA ILE A 103 -34.64 -15.41 -2.73
C ILE A 103 -35.54 -14.73 -3.78
N LEU A 104 -35.40 -15.14 -5.04
CA LEU A 104 -36.20 -14.69 -6.20
C LEU A 104 -37.23 -15.76 -6.64
N ASP A 105 -38.25 -15.31 -7.38
CA ASP A 105 -39.26 -16.19 -7.98
C ASP A 105 -38.67 -16.96 -9.17
N THR A 106 -38.75 -18.28 -9.10
CA THR A 106 -38.15 -19.22 -10.05
C THR A 106 -38.80 -19.16 -11.43
N SER A 107 -40.12 -18.92 -11.49
CA SER A 107 -40.88 -18.80 -12.75
C SER A 107 -40.38 -17.62 -13.59
N ARG A 108 -40.03 -16.51 -12.93
CA ARG A 108 -39.51 -15.31 -13.58
C ARG A 108 -38.09 -15.50 -14.11
N ILE A 109 -37.23 -16.17 -13.34
CA ILE A 109 -35.86 -16.49 -13.78
C ILE A 109 -35.90 -17.30 -15.08
N CYS A 110 -36.74 -18.33 -15.16
CA CYS A 110 -36.91 -19.09 -16.40
C CYS A 110 -37.42 -18.24 -17.56
N THR A 111 -38.39 -17.36 -17.30
CA THR A 111 -38.92 -16.45 -18.31
C THR A 111 -37.84 -15.50 -18.84
N TRP A 112 -37.01 -14.92 -17.95
CA TRP A 112 -35.91 -14.05 -18.33
C TRP A 112 -34.83 -14.76 -19.14
N LEU A 113 -34.51 -16.00 -18.78
CA LEU A 113 -33.57 -16.83 -19.54
C LEU A 113 -34.12 -17.18 -20.92
N LEU A 114 -35.39 -17.54 -21.04
CA LEU A 114 -36.02 -17.81 -22.34
C LEU A 114 -36.00 -16.56 -23.24
N ILE A 115 -36.23 -15.37 -22.68
CA ILE A 115 -36.09 -14.11 -23.41
C ILE A 115 -34.63 -13.94 -23.83
N ALA A 116 -33.67 -14.09 -22.92
CA ALA A 116 -32.25 -13.92 -23.25
C ALA A 116 -31.78 -14.87 -24.35
N LEU A 117 -32.22 -16.14 -24.32
CA LEU A 117 -31.91 -17.14 -25.33
C LEU A 117 -32.51 -16.82 -26.71
N ARG A 118 -33.70 -16.19 -26.75
CA ARG A 118 -34.30 -15.70 -28.01
C ARG A 118 -33.46 -14.62 -28.69
N TRP A 119 -32.62 -13.91 -27.93
CA TRP A 119 -31.74 -12.84 -28.40
C TRP A 119 -30.26 -13.28 -28.50
N ASN A 120 -30.03 -14.54 -28.86
CA ASN A 120 -28.69 -15.10 -29.15
C ASN A 120 -27.64 -14.86 -28.04
N VAL A 121 -28.00 -15.12 -26.78
CA VAL A 121 -27.08 -14.86 -25.67
C VAL A 121 -25.80 -15.69 -25.71
N GLU A 122 -24.63 -15.03 -25.63
CA GLU A 122 -23.33 -15.74 -25.61
C GLU A 122 -22.84 -16.10 -24.20
N ASN A 123 -23.00 -15.19 -23.24
CA ASN A 123 -22.50 -15.36 -21.87
C ASN A 123 -23.65 -15.26 -20.87
N VAL A 124 -23.85 -16.30 -20.05
CA VAL A 124 -24.91 -16.35 -19.04
C VAL A 124 -24.29 -16.56 -17.65
N PHE A 125 -24.53 -15.62 -16.74
CA PHE A 125 -24.04 -15.68 -15.36
C PHE A 125 -25.21 -15.54 -14.36
N LEU A 126 -25.50 -16.60 -13.61
CA LEU A 126 -26.54 -16.60 -12.58
C LEU A 126 -25.91 -16.86 -11.21
N ASP A 127 -26.09 -15.91 -10.28
CA ASP A 127 -25.71 -16.02 -8.88
C ASP A 127 -26.93 -15.66 -8.01
N VAL A 128 -27.83 -16.62 -7.79
CA VAL A 128 -29.17 -16.37 -7.21
C VAL A 128 -29.56 -17.38 -6.13
N ASP A 129 -30.29 -16.94 -5.12
CA ASP A 129 -30.96 -17.81 -4.15
C ASP A 129 -32.40 -18.13 -4.63
N SER A 130 -32.89 -19.35 -4.40
CA SER A 130 -34.21 -19.83 -4.86
C SER A 130 -35.01 -20.52 -3.76
N SER A 131 -36.32 -20.24 -3.71
CA SER A 131 -37.24 -20.78 -2.70
C SER A 131 -37.59 -22.24 -2.95
N PHE A 132 -37.76 -22.62 -4.22
CA PHE A 132 -38.33 -23.90 -4.64
C PHE A 132 -37.47 -24.61 -5.68
N ASN A 133 -37.69 -25.92 -5.84
CA ASN A 133 -37.03 -26.69 -6.89
C ASN A 133 -37.58 -26.29 -8.27
N PHE A 134 -36.70 -25.99 -9.22
CA PHE A 134 -37.11 -25.71 -10.59
C PHE A 134 -36.05 -26.17 -11.60
N GLY A 135 -36.50 -26.48 -12.82
CA GLY A 135 -35.63 -26.85 -13.94
C GLY A 135 -35.25 -25.64 -14.77
N LEU A 136 -34.00 -25.59 -15.22
CA LEU A 136 -33.55 -24.59 -16.19
C LEU A 136 -34.02 -24.96 -17.61
N PRO A 137 -34.24 -23.98 -18.51
CA PRO A 137 -34.64 -24.27 -19.89
C PRO A 137 -33.64 -25.18 -20.61
N HIS A 138 -34.12 -26.24 -21.27
CA HIS A 138 -33.27 -27.15 -22.05
C HIS A 138 -32.43 -26.42 -23.10
N ASN A 139 -33.00 -25.39 -23.73
CA ASN A 139 -32.36 -24.59 -24.78
C ASN A 139 -31.06 -23.88 -24.32
N LEU A 140 -30.90 -23.66 -23.01
CA LEU A 140 -29.67 -23.07 -22.45
C LEU A 140 -28.44 -23.94 -22.71
N PHE A 141 -28.64 -25.25 -22.88
CA PHE A 141 -27.59 -26.24 -23.02
C PHE A 141 -27.45 -26.78 -24.45
N THR A 142 -28.43 -26.53 -25.32
CA THR A 142 -28.49 -27.08 -26.69
C THR A 142 -28.29 -26.03 -27.79
N LEU A 143 -28.32 -24.73 -27.48
CA LEU A 143 -28.09 -23.67 -28.47
C LEU A 143 -26.60 -23.38 -28.62
N ASP A 144 -26.12 -23.34 -29.87
CA ASP A 144 -24.70 -23.15 -30.22
C ASP A 144 -24.14 -21.77 -29.83
N ASN A 145 -25.00 -20.80 -29.55
CA ASN A 145 -24.58 -19.43 -29.27
C ASN A 145 -23.97 -19.25 -27.87
N VAL A 146 -24.34 -20.09 -26.89
CA VAL A 146 -23.88 -19.94 -25.50
C VAL A 146 -22.45 -20.48 -25.36
N GLN A 147 -21.47 -19.59 -25.18
CA GLN A 147 -20.05 -19.94 -25.03
C GLN A 147 -19.62 -20.05 -23.57
N ARG A 148 -20.20 -19.27 -22.66
CA ARG A 148 -19.84 -19.29 -21.22
C ARG A 148 -21.07 -19.34 -20.34
N LEU A 149 -21.09 -20.30 -19.43
CA LEU A 149 -22.21 -20.53 -18.51
C LEU A 149 -21.70 -20.64 -17.07
N LYS A 150 -22.13 -19.73 -16.19
CA LYS A 150 -21.87 -19.81 -14.75
C LYS A 150 -23.17 -19.84 -13.97
N LEU A 151 -23.36 -20.90 -13.20
CA LEU A 151 -24.54 -21.17 -12.40
C LEU A 151 -24.11 -21.36 -10.95
N ARG A 152 -24.40 -20.38 -10.10
CA ARG A 152 -24.15 -20.42 -8.66
C ARG A 152 -25.46 -20.19 -7.92
N PHE A 153 -25.83 -21.12 -7.06
CA PHE A 153 -27.05 -20.97 -6.26
C PHE A 153 -26.73 -20.94 -4.77
N LEU A 154 -27.07 -19.86 -4.09
CA LEU A 154 -26.86 -19.74 -2.65
C LEU A 154 -28.00 -20.50 -1.95
N SER A 155 -27.71 -21.47 -1.09
CA SER A 155 -28.73 -22.22 -0.34
C SER A 155 -28.48 -22.06 1.17
N SER A 156 -29.42 -21.43 1.88
CA SER A 156 -29.41 -21.35 3.34
C SER A 156 -29.66 -22.70 4.03
N SER A 157 -30.26 -23.66 3.31
CA SER A 157 -30.57 -25.00 3.82
C SER A 157 -29.56 -26.06 3.39
N GLY A 158 -28.48 -25.69 2.68
CA GLY A 158 -27.44 -26.63 2.23
C GLY A 158 -27.87 -27.65 1.17
N MET A 159 -29.14 -27.73 0.78
CA MET A 159 -29.68 -28.61 -0.26
C MET A 159 -29.82 -27.84 -1.58
N SER A 160 -29.27 -28.38 -2.67
CA SER A 160 -29.47 -27.79 -4.00
C SER A 160 -30.88 -28.07 -4.53
N LYS A 161 -31.53 -27.02 -5.03
CA LYS A 161 -32.92 -27.04 -5.49
C LYS A 161 -33.06 -27.01 -7.02
N VAL A 162 -32.00 -26.69 -7.77
CA VAL A 162 -32.07 -26.50 -9.23
C VAL A 162 -31.68 -27.79 -9.94
N LEU A 163 -32.59 -28.35 -10.75
CA LEU A 163 -32.39 -29.64 -11.42
C LEU A 163 -31.88 -29.40 -12.85
N LEU A 164 -30.70 -29.93 -13.18
CA LEU A 164 -30.12 -29.84 -14.52
C LEU A 164 -30.72 -30.91 -15.45
N PRO A 165 -30.99 -30.56 -16.72
CA PRO A 165 -31.44 -31.53 -17.69
C PRO A 165 -30.29 -32.46 -18.13
N ASN A 166 -30.62 -33.70 -18.52
CA ASN A 166 -29.64 -34.67 -19.07
C ASN A 166 -28.91 -34.12 -20.32
N SER A 167 -29.49 -33.16 -21.03
CA SER A 167 -28.91 -32.53 -22.22
C SER A 167 -27.64 -31.71 -21.95
N ILE A 168 -27.30 -31.43 -20.68
CA ILE A 168 -26.00 -30.80 -20.35
C ILE A 168 -24.82 -31.70 -20.70
N CYS A 169 -25.03 -33.01 -20.79
CA CYS A 169 -23.97 -33.99 -20.97
C CYS A 169 -23.59 -34.25 -22.43
N SER A 170 -24.33 -33.68 -23.40
CA SER A 170 -24.12 -33.94 -24.82
C SER A 170 -24.18 -32.67 -25.67
N ASN A 171 -23.05 -32.41 -26.35
CA ASN A 171 -22.95 -31.59 -27.55
C ASN A 171 -23.36 -30.10 -27.42
N SER A 172 -22.71 -29.37 -26.50
CA SER A 172 -22.78 -27.91 -26.46
C SER A 172 -21.46 -27.28 -26.91
N MET A 173 -21.56 -26.09 -27.53
CA MET A 173 -20.41 -25.25 -27.90
C MET A 173 -19.85 -24.44 -26.71
N ILE A 174 -20.15 -24.86 -25.47
CA ILE A 174 -19.72 -24.18 -24.24
C ILE A 174 -18.22 -24.38 -24.03
N LYS A 175 -17.48 -23.27 -23.99
CA LYS A 175 -16.02 -23.24 -23.72
C LYS A 175 -15.70 -23.16 -22.22
N SER A 176 -16.58 -22.54 -21.42
CA SER A 176 -16.38 -22.39 -19.97
C SER A 176 -17.68 -22.66 -19.21
N LEU A 177 -17.64 -23.61 -18.28
CA LEU A 177 -18.78 -24.08 -17.49
C LEU A 177 -18.46 -24.05 -15.98
N GLU A 178 -19.24 -23.31 -15.21
CA GLU A 178 -19.18 -23.29 -13.74
C GLU A 178 -20.53 -23.68 -13.13
N LEU A 179 -20.54 -24.76 -12.36
CA LEU A 179 -21.71 -25.29 -11.65
C LEU A 179 -21.44 -25.32 -10.15
N LYS A 180 -22.16 -24.52 -9.36
CA LYS A 180 -22.05 -24.52 -7.90
C LYS A 180 -23.41 -24.63 -7.24
N LEU A 181 -23.54 -25.58 -6.30
CA LEU A 181 -24.76 -25.83 -5.55
C LEU A 181 -25.97 -26.15 -6.45
N VAL A 182 -25.77 -26.98 -7.48
CA VAL A 182 -26.79 -27.43 -8.46
C VAL A 182 -27.07 -28.93 -8.28
N LYS A 183 -28.29 -29.41 -8.61
CA LYS A 183 -28.62 -30.83 -8.66
C LYS A 183 -28.29 -31.41 -10.03
N LEU A 184 -27.31 -32.31 -10.08
CA LEU A 184 -26.85 -32.99 -11.29
C LEU A 184 -27.94 -33.94 -11.84
N PRO A 185 -27.92 -34.23 -13.15
CA PRO A 185 -28.87 -35.15 -13.77
C PRO A 185 -28.69 -36.59 -13.22
N ASN A 186 -29.74 -37.40 -13.30
CA ASN A 186 -29.77 -38.74 -12.69
C ASN A 186 -28.96 -39.82 -13.45
N GLY A 187 -28.25 -39.45 -14.53
CA GLY A 187 -27.49 -40.38 -15.36
C GLY A 187 -28.36 -41.26 -16.25
N ASN A 188 -27.72 -42.20 -16.96
CA ASN A 188 -28.38 -43.24 -17.76
C ASN A 188 -29.01 -44.32 -16.86
N SER A 189 -29.68 -45.33 -17.44
CA SER A 189 -30.33 -46.44 -16.68
C SER A 189 -29.41 -47.17 -15.69
N ASN A 190 -28.08 -47.05 -15.87
CA ASN A 190 -27.06 -47.67 -15.02
C ASN A 190 -26.47 -46.70 -13.96
N GLY A 191 -27.00 -45.47 -13.85
CA GLY A 191 -26.48 -44.43 -12.95
C GLY A 191 -25.17 -43.77 -13.41
N GLU A 192 -24.79 -43.96 -14.68
CA GLU A 192 -23.60 -43.36 -15.29
C GLU A 192 -23.91 -41.99 -15.91
N LEU A 193 -23.08 -41.00 -15.61
CA LEU A 193 -23.11 -39.66 -16.19
C LEU A 193 -21.77 -39.34 -16.83
N VAL A 194 -21.76 -39.10 -18.14
CA VAL A 194 -20.57 -38.76 -18.90
C VAL A 194 -20.63 -37.30 -19.34
N PHE A 195 -19.70 -36.49 -18.86
CA PHE A 195 -19.47 -35.13 -19.34
C PHE A 195 -18.53 -35.16 -20.54
N SER A 196 -19.09 -35.14 -21.75
CA SER A 196 -18.34 -35.12 -23.01
C SER A 196 -18.63 -33.84 -23.79
N PHE A 197 -17.77 -32.83 -23.59
CA PHE A 197 -17.83 -31.58 -24.35
C PHE A 197 -16.64 -31.49 -25.32
N PRO A 198 -16.86 -31.30 -26.63
CA PRO A 198 -15.79 -31.26 -27.61
C PRO A 198 -14.94 -29.99 -27.52
N VAL A 199 -15.52 -28.86 -27.08
CA VAL A 199 -14.88 -27.53 -27.08
C VAL A 199 -14.65 -26.93 -25.69
N LEU A 200 -14.89 -27.68 -24.62
CA LEU A 200 -14.76 -27.17 -23.25
C LEU A 200 -13.29 -27.01 -22.86
N GLU A 201 -12.92 -25.80 -22.42
CA GLU A 201 -11.57 -25.42 -21.99
C GLU A 201 -11.47 -25.26 -20.46
N ASP A 202 -12.55 -24.86 -19.78
CA ASP A 202 -12.60 -24.58 -18.33
C ASP A 202 -13.86 -25.17 -17.67
N LEU A 203 -13.68 -26.03 -16.66
CA LEU A 203 -14.76 -26.69 -15.92
C LEU A 203 -14.59 -26.51 -14.40
N VAL A 204 -15.64 -25.99 -13.76
CA VAL A 204 -15.70 -25.84 -12.30
C VAL A 204 -16.98 -26.48 -11.78
N ILE A 205 -16.87 -27.45 -10.89
CA ILE A 205 -18.01 -28.10 -10.21
C ILE A 205 -17.82 -27.98 -8.70
N GLY A 206 -18.84 -27.53 -7.98
CA GLY A 206 -18.77 -27.51 -6.51
C GLY A 206 -20.09 -27.63 -5.77
N SER A 207 -20.08 -28.36 -4.67
CA SER A 207 -21.20 -28.59 -3.75
C SER A 207 -22.51 -29.01 -4.42
N CYS A 208 -22.45 -29.78 -5.51
CA CYS A 208 -23.62 -30.22 -6.25
C CYS A 208 -24.31 -31.41 -5.56
N SER A 209 -25.63 -31.56 -5.72
CA SER A 209 -26.37 -32.72 -5.20
C SER A 209 -26.70 -33.70 -6.34
N HIS A 210 -26.90 -34.97 -6.01
CA HIS A 210 -27.42 -35.97 -6.94
C HIS A 210 -28.34 -36.93 -6.22
N SER A 211 -29.12 -37.73 -6.95
CA SER A 211 -30.03 -38.69 -6.33
C SER A 211 -29.62 -40.16 -6.52
N HIS A 212 -29.08 -40.56 -7.68
CA HIS A 212 -28.80 -41.96 -8.01
C HIS A 212 -27.54 -42.15 -8.90
N LEU A 213 -26.50 -41.33 -8.73
CA LEU A 213 -25.27 -41.46 -9.53
C LEU A 213 -24.36 -42.54 -8.96
N SER A 214 -24.08 -43.58 -9.74
CA SER A 214 -23.09 -44.62 -9.46
C SER A 214 -21.75 -44.27 -10.10
N LYS A 215 -21.74 -43.81 -11.35
CA LYS A 215 -20.50 -43.52 -12.10
C LYS A 215 -20.52 -42.12 -12.69
N PHE A 216 -19.44 -41.37 -12.49
CA PHE A 216 -19.26 -40.01 -13.00
C PHE A 216 -17.98 -39.94 -13.84
N THR A 217 -18.11 -39.66 -15.13
CA THR A 217 -16.97 -39.61 -16.06
C THR A 217 -16.83 -38.22 -16.67
N ILE A 218 -15.64 -37.63 -16.63
CA ILE A 218 -15.30 -36.39 -17.34
C ILE A 218 -14.38 -36.76 -18.51
N SER A 219 -14.84 -36.55 -19.74
CA SER A 219 -14.09 -36.83 -20.97
C SER A 219 -14.18 -35.64 -21.93
N ALA A 220 -13.28 -34.68 -21.77
CA ALA A 220 -13.25 -33.44 -22.55
C ALA A 220 -11.84 -33.25 -23.16
N PRO A 221 -11.67 -33.41 -24.49
CA PRO A 221 -10.35 -33.46 -25.13
C PRO A 221 -9.61 -32.11 -25.14
N LEU A 222 -10.33 -31.00 -25.04
CA LEU A 222 -9.76 -29.64 -25.03
C LEU A 222 -9.68 -28.99 -23.64
N LEU A 223 -10.04 -29.72 -22.58
CA LEU A 223 -10.10 -29.16 -21.23
C LEU A 223 -8.70 -28.81 -20.72
N GLU A 224 -8.46 -27.55 -20.40
CA GLU A 224 -7.18 -27.06 -19.86
C GLU A 224 -7.20 -26.87 -18.34
N ARG A 225 -8.36 -26.53 -17.78
CA ARG A 225 -8.56 -26.30 -16.34
C ARG A 225 -9.77 -27.07 -15.80
N LEU A 226 -9.55 -27.79 -14.70
CA LEU A 226 -10.58 -28.53 -13.96
C LEU A 226 -10.52 -28.22 -12.47
N GLU A 227 -11.64 -27.79 -11.89
CA GLU A 227 -11.79 -27.56 -10.45
C GLU A 227 -13.03 -28.29 -9.90
N LEU A 228 -12.80 -29.24 -8.99
CA LEU A 228 -13.81 -30.02 -8.28
C LEU A 228 -13.78 -29.64 -6.79
N SER A 229 -14.57 -28.63 -6.41
CA SER A 229 -14.62 -28.07 -5.04
C SER A 229 -15.85 -28.57 -4.27
N HIS A 230 -15.67 -29.67 -3.54
CA HIS A 230 -16.68 -30.45 -2.82
C HIS A 230 -17.77 -30.91 -3.77
N PRO A 231 -17.43 -31.62 -4.86
CA PRO A 231 -18.34 -31.80 -6.00
C PRO A 231 -19.70 -32.39 -5.59
N PHE A 232 -19.74 -33.15 -4.50
CA PHE A 232 -20.94 -33.81 -3.99
C PHE A 232 -21.23 -33.42 -2.53
N GLN A 233 -22.52 -33.33 -2.17
CA GLN A 233 -22.94 -33.08 -0.79
C GLN A 233 -22.58 -34.23 0.16
N ALA A 234 -22.32 -33.90 1.42
CA ALA A 234 -21.80 -34.84 2.42
C ALA A 234 -22.72 -36.06 2.60
N GLY A 235 -22.25 -37.24 2.18
CA GLY A 235 -22.89 -38.53 2.41
C GLY A 235 -23.41 -39.24 1.14
N PHE A 236 -23.37 -38.57 -0.02
CA PHE A 236 -23.87 -39.11 -1.28
C PHE A 236 -22.91 -38.69 -2.42
N GLY A 237 -21.93 -39.52 -2.73
CA GLY A 237 -21.07 -39.38 -3.92
C GLY A 237 -21.12 -40.61 -4.81
N PRO A 238 -20.63 -40.54 -6.06
CA PRO A 238 -20.61 -41.67 -6.97
C PRO A 238 -19.62 -42.75 -6.48
N THR A 239 -19.98 -44.01 -6.74
CA THR A 239 -19.13 -45.18 -6.49
C THR A 239 -17.92 -45.23 -7.41
N GLU A 240 -17.98 -44.58 -8.59
CA GLU A 240 -16.86 -44.46 -9.54
C GLU A 240 -16.70 -43.03 -10.08
N LEU A 241 -15.47 -42.50 -10.10
CA LEU A 241 -15.12 -41.20 -10.72
C LEU A 241 -13.97 -41.37 -11.71
N ASN A 242 -14.22 -41.12 -12.99
CA ASN A 242 -13.20 -41.25 -14.03
C ASN A 242 -12.91 -39.89 -14.69
N ILE A 243 -11.65 -39.48 -14.75
CA ILE A 243 -11.22 -38.24 -15.41
C ILE A 243 -10.26 -38.60 -16.55
N CYS A 244 -10.65 -38.29 -17.79
CA CYS A 244 -9.85 -38.55 -18.99
C CYS A 244 -9.78 -37.30 -19.88
N THR A 245 -8.72 -36.51 -19.72
CA THR A 245 -8.59 -35.20 -20.38
C THR A 245 -7.13 -34.91 -20.78
N PRO A 246 -6.72 -35.18 -22.04
CA PRO A 246 -5.31 -35.15 -22.46
C PRO A 246 -4.64 -33.78 -22.43
N LYS A 247 -5.40 -32.69 -22.57
CA LYS A 247 -4.88 -31.31 -22.57
C LYS A 247 -4.95 -30.61 -21.20
N LEU A 248 -5.30 -31.34 -20.14
CA LEU A 248 -5.47 -30.75 -18.82
C LEU A 248 -4.14 -30.24 -18.28
N LYS A 249 -4.06 -28.95 -17.94
CA LYS A 249 -2.86 -28.29 -17.38
C LYS A 249 -2.99 -28.05 -15.89
N PHE A 250 -4.21 -27.76 -15.41
CA PHE A 250 -4.50 -27.41 -14.03
C PHE A 250 -5.63 -28.26 -13.46
N LEU A 251 -5.34 -28.98 -12.37
CA LEU A 251 -6.31 -29.79 -11.64
C LEU A 251 -6.42 -29.31 -10.18
N VAL A 252 -7.64 -29.06 -9.73
CA VAL A 252 -7.94 -28.81 -8.31
C VAL A 252 -9.03 -29.78 -7.88
N TYR A 253 -8.75 -30.64 -6.92
CA TYR A 253 -9.71 -31.55 -6.31
C TYR A 253 -9.80 -31.26 -4.81
N ARG A 254 -11.00 -30.97 -4.29
CA ARG A 254 -11.25 -30.74 -2.87
C ARG A 254 -12.49 -31.50 -2.42
N GLY A 255 -12.36 -32.66 -1.79
CA GLY A 255 -13.54 -33.42 -1.39
C GLY A 255 -13.22 -34.78 -0.78
N PRO A 256 -14.22 -35.43 -0.14
CA PRO A 256 -14.12 -36.82 0.29
C PRO A 256 -14.09 -37.77 -0.92
N ILE A 257 -13.57 -38.99 -0.72
CA ILE A 257 -13.62 -40.09 -1.69
C ILE A 257 -14.71 -41.07 -1.25
N TYR A 258 -15.55 -41.50 -2.19
CA TYR A 258 -16.69 -42.38 -1.93
C TYR A 258 -16.56 -43.78 -2.56
N GLY A 259 -15.57 -44.00 -3.43
CA GLY A 259 -15.40 -45.25 -4.18
C GLY A 259 -14.14 -45.24 -5.05
N ASN A 260 -14.15 -45.92 -6.20
CA ASN A 260 -12.98 -46.09 -7.06
C ASN A 260 -12.80 -44.91 -8.03
N TYR A 261 -11.71 -44.15 -7.88
CA TYR A 261 -11.46 -42.93 -8.66
C TYR A 261 -10.26 -43.19 -9.57
N SER A 262 -10.43 -43.09 -10.90
CA SER A 262 -9.35 -43.27 -11.87
C SER A 262 -9.08 -41.99 -12.67
N PHE A 263 -7.80 -41.59 -12.68
CA PHE A 263 -7.32 -40.42 -13.41
C PHE A 263 -6.45 -40.93 -14.56
N GLU A 264 -6.96 -40.87 -15.77
CA GLU A 264 -6.34 -41.50 -16.95
C GLU A 264 -6.00 -40.44 -18.00
N ASN A 265 -4.92 -40.65 -18.75
CA ASN A 265 -4.52 -39.80 -19.88
C ASN A 265 -4.40 -38.29 -19.53
N LEU A 266 -3.71 -37.94 -18.44
CA LEU A 266 -3.45 -36.56 -18.01
C LEU A 266 -2.02 -36.09 -18.37
N SER A 267 -1.58 -36.37 -19.60
CA SER A 267 -0.16 -36.24 -20.00
C SER A 267 0.39 -34.81 -19.92
N GLN A 268 -0.44 -33.77 -20.10
CA GLN A 268 -0.04 -32.36 -20.06
C GLN A 268 -0.18 -31.68 -18.68
N LEU A 269 -0.54 -32.44 -17.63
CA LEU A 269 -0.83 -31.89 -16.32
C LEU A 269 0.40 -31.23 -15.69
N PHE A 270 0.34 -29.92 -15.51
CA PHE A 270 1.45 -29.11 -15.00
C PHE A 270 1.35 -28.87 -13.49
N SER A 271 0.13 -28.60 -13.00
CA SER A 271 -0.14 -28.26 -11.60
C SER A 271 -1.36 -28.99 -11.08
N ALA A 272 -1.23 -29.61 -9.91
CA ALA A 272 -2.32 -30.27 -9.22
C ALA A 272 -2.44 -29.82 -7.75
N GLU A 273 -3.65 -29.54 -7.30
CA GLU A 273 -3.97 -29.37 -5.88
C GLU A 273 -5.00 -30.43 -5.47
N ILE A 274 -4.64 -31.31 -4.53
CA ILE A 274 -5.48 -32.44 -4.12
C ILE A 274 -5.72 -32.35 -2.63
N TYR A 275 -6.97 -32.12 -2.24
CA TYR A 275 -7.43 -32.03 -0.87
C TYR A 275 -8.44 -33.14 -0.60
N ILE A 276 -7.96 -34.21 0.03
CA ILE A 276 -8.79 -35.35 0.44
C ILE A 276 -8.82 -35.36 1.96
N TRP A 277 -10.03 -35.37 2.52
CA TRP A 277 -10.26 -35.51 3.96
C TRP A 277 -10.98 -36.81 4.26
N GLU A 278 -10.53 -37.49 5.31
CA GLU A 278 -11.13 -38.69 5.87
C GLU A 278 -12.51 -38.34 6.44
N LYS A 279 -13.57 -38.75 5.75
CA LYS A 279 -14.88 -38.91 6.39
C LYS A 279 -15.30 -40.36 6.21
N VAL A 280 -15.24 -41.06 7.33
CA VAL A 280 -15.86 -42.35 7.64
C VAL A 280 -17.14 -42.54 6.84
N LEU A 281 -17.12 -43.42 5.84
CA LEU A 281 -18.25 -44.22 5.37
C LEU A 281 -17.70 -45.30 4.40
N ILE A 282 -17.47 -46.48 4.96
CA ILE A 282 -17.54 -47.80 4.30
C ILE A 282 -16.65 -47.98 3.06
N VAL A 283 -15.33 -47.95 3.24
CA VAL A 283 -14.39 -48.54 2.28
C VAL A 283 -13.32 -49.27 3.09
N GLU A 284 -13.11 -50.56 2.82
CA GLU A 284 -12.00 -51.31 3.42
C GLU A 284 -10.69 -50.54 3.16
N LYS A 285 -9.78 -50.52 4.15
CA LYS A 285 -8.53 -49.76 4.08
C LYS A 285 -7.73 -50.06 2.79
N GLU A 286 -7.80 -51.29 2.30
CA GLU A 286 -7.16 -51.73 1.05
C GLU A 286 -7.73 -51.02 -0.20
N VAL A 287 -9.05 -50.83 -0.27
CA VAL A 287 -9.69 -50.16 -1.41
C VAL A 287 -9.42 -48.65 -1.38
N PHE A 288 -9.29 -48.06 -0.19
CA PHE A 288 -8.86 -46.66 -0.06
C PHE A 288 -7.42 -46.46 -0.52
N ASP A 289 -6.49 -47.33 -0.08
CA ASP A 289 -5.08 -47.27 -0.48
C ASP A 289 -4.92 -47.48 -2.01
N GLN A 290 -5.68 -48.41 -2.60
CA GLN A 290 -5.68 -48.62 -4.06
C GLN A 290 -6.23 -47.41 -4.83
N CYS A 291 -7.27 -46.74 -4.31
CA CYS A 291 -7.84 -45.55 -4.93
C CYS A 291 -6.86 -44.37 -4.90
N ILE A 292 -6.16 -44.16 -3.77
CA ILE A 292 -5.09 -43.16 -3.68
C ILE A 292 -3.94 -43.50 -4.63
N ALA A 293 -3.55 -44.78 -4.75
CA ALA A 293 -2.54 -45.20 -5.72
C ALA A 293 -2.94 -44.85 -7.16
N ASN A 294 -4.17 -45.15 -7.57
CA ASN A 294 -4.70 -44.81 -8.90
C ASN A 294 -4.69 -43.29 -9.17
N ILE A 295 -5.07 -42.48 -8.18
CA ILE A 295 -5.03 -41.01 -8.27
C ILE A 295 -3.59 -40.51 -8.44
N LEU A 296 -2.65 -41.05 -7.64
CA LEU A 296 -1.23 -40.66 -7.70
C LEU A 296 -0.62 -41.05 -9.05
N GLU A 297 -0.84 -42.27 -9.53
CA GLU A 297 -0.38 -42.71 -10.85
C GLU A 297 -0.93 -41.84 -11.98
N GLY A 298 -2.18 -41.40 -11.88
CA GLY A 298 -2.80 -40.51 -12.86
C GLY A 298 -2.17 -39.12 -12.96
N ILE A 299 -1.53 -38.61 -11.90
CA ILE A 299 -0.91 -37.27 -11.85
C ILE A 299 0.62 -37.29 -11.99
N HIS A 300 1.21 -38.35 -12.55
CA HIS A 300 2.66 -38.55 -12.63
C HIS A 300 3.48 -37.41 -13.30
N ASN A 301 2.91 -36.61 -14.21
CA ASN A 301 3.65 -35.57 -14.92
C ASN A 301 3.70 -34.17 -14.25
N VAL A 302 3.13 -34.01 -13.05
CA VAL A 302 3.04 -32.70 -12.39
C VAL A 302 4.41 -32.11 -12.01
N LYS A 303 4.56 -30.80 -12.23
CA LYS A 303 5.72 -30.02 -11.75
C LYS A 303 5.46 -29.30 -10.44
N LYS A 304 4.18 -28.99 -10.17
CA LYS A 304 3.69 -28.35 -8.94
C LYS A 304 2.59 -29.21 -8.32
N LEU A 305 2.77 -29.60 -7.06
CA LEU A 305 1.80 -30.39 -6.31
C LEU A 305 1.45 -29.70 -4.99
N ALA A 306 0.17 -29.66 -4.63
CA ALA A 306 -0.27 -29.22 -3.32
C ALA A 306 -1.14 -30.31 -2.67
N ILE A 307 -0.77 -30.77 -1.47
CA ILE A 307 -1.42 -31.87 -0.74
C ILE A 307 -1.59 -31.54 0.75
N PRO A 308 -2.67 -32.00 1.41
CA PRO A 308 -2.88 -31.79 2.84
C PRO A 308 -2.01 -32.72 3.69
N SER A 309 -1.66 -32.29 4.92
CA SER A 309 -0.81 -33.08 5.83
C SER A 309 -1.41 -34.45 6.20
N GLY A 310 -2.75 -34.53 6.30
CA GLY A 310 -3.44 -35.80 6.58
C GLY A 310 -3.21 -36.86 5.48
N LEU A 311 -3.17 -36.44 4.21
CA LEU A 311 -2.93 -37.36 3.09
C LEU A 311 -1.47 -37.85 3.07
N VAL A 312 -0.52 -36.98 3.43
CA VAL A 312 0.89 -37.40 3.59
C VAL A 312 1.05 -38.44 4.69
N LYS A 313 0.28 -38.34 5.79
CA LYS A 313 0.24 -39.36 6.85
C LYS A 313 -0.21 -40.71 6.31
N ALA A 314 -1.28 -40.72 5.51
CA ALA A 314 -1.85 -41.93 4.94
C ALA A 314 -0.87 -42.59 3.95
N ILE A 315 -0.27 -41.81 3.05
CA ILE A 315 0.74 -42.28 2.08
C ILE A 315 1.93 -42.91 2.82
N ALA A 316 2.46 -42.23 3.85
CA ALA A 316 3.62 -42.70 4.59
C ALA A 316 3.34 -43.93 5.48
N ALA A 317 2.08 -44.22 5.79
CA ALA A 317 1.68 -45.41 6.56
C ALA A 317 1.57 -46.68 5.69
N SER A 318 1.58 -46.56 4.36
CA SER A 318 1.49 -47.69 3.43
C SER A 318 2.82 -47.88 2.66
N PRO A 319 3.53 -49.01 2.87
CA PRO A 319 4.78 -49.29 2.15
C PRO A 319 4.63 -49.34 0.63
N TYR A 320 3.47 -49.81 0.15
CA TYR A 320 3.15 -49.86 -1.29
C TYR A 320 3.07 -48.45 -1.90
N MET A 321 2.34 -47.52 -1.27
CA MET A 321 2.24 -46.13 -1.73
C MET A 321 3.58 -45.40 -1.68
N MET A 322 4.38 -45.63 -0.63
CA MET A 322 5.73 -45.07 -0.51
C MET A 322 6.71 -45.58 -1.59
N GLY A 323 6.50 -46.79 -2.09
CA GLY A 323 7.27 -47.37 -3.20
C GLY A 323 6.93 -46.75 -4.57
N LEU A 324 5.70 -46.27 -4.75
CA LEU A 324 5.21 -45.66 -6.00
C LEU A 324 5.73 -44.24 -6.24
N LEU A 325 5.96 -43.45 -5.16
CA LEU A 325 6.31 -42.02 -5.23
C LEU A 325 7.49 -41.67 -6.15
N PRO A 326 8.65 -42.37 -6.13
CA PRO A 326 9.79 -42.03 -6.98
C PRO A 326 9.53 -42.30 -8.47
N GLY A 327 8.63 -43.23 -8.79
CA GLY A 327 8.23 -43.54 -10.15
C GLY A 327 7.22 -42.52 -10.69
N VAL A 328 6.24 -42.17 -9.85
CA VAL A 328 5.17 -41.23 -10.18
C VAL A 328 5.68 -39.80 -10.28
N PHE A 329 6.41 -39.28 -9.30
CA PHE A 329 6.74 -37.84 -9.21
C PHE A 329 8.15 -37.49 -9.70
N ARG A 330 8.62 -38.11 -10.79
CA ARG A 330 9.97 -37.85 -11.34
C ARG A 330 10.18 -36.39 -11.77
N ASN A 331 9.12 -35.70 -12.17
CA ASN A 331 9.16 -34.33 -12.70
C ASN A 331 8.78 -33.25 -11.66
N LEU A 332 8.47 -33.65 -10.42
CA LEU A 332 7.98 -32.76 -9.38
C LEU A 332 9.12 -31.88 -8.82
N ARG A 333 8.97 -30.55 -8.96
CA ARG A 333 9.98 -29.57 -8.49
C ARG A 333 9.50 -28.71 -7.33
N TYR A 334 8.19 -28.55 -7.20
CA TYR A 334 7.56 -27.71 -6.19
C TYR A 334 6.43 -28.47 -5.50
N THR A 335 6.49 -28.54 -4.17
CA THR A 335 5.45 -29.17 -3.36
C THR A 335 4.98 -28.25 -2.24
N LYS A 336 3.66 -28.13 -2.06
CA LYS A 336 3.05 -27.37 -0.97
C LYS A 336 2.26 -28.29 -0.03
N LEU A 337 2.59 -28.27 1.26
CA LEU A 337 1.76 -28.85 2.32
C LEU A 337 0.69 -27.85 2.77
N ILE A 338 -0.55 -28.31 2.76
CA ILE A 338 -1.71 -27.51 3.16
C ILE A 338 -2.31 -28.07 4.46
N ASP A 339 -2.87 -27.21 5.31
CA ASP A 339 -3.56 -27.59 6.55
C ASP A 339 -2.78 -28.53 7.49
N TRP A 340 -1.60 -28.09 7.95
CA TRP A 340 -0.80 -28.86 8.91
C TRP A 340 -1.58 -29.15 10.21
N THR A 341 -1.99 -30.40 10.36
CA THR A 341 -2.48 -30.96 11.62
C THR A 341 -1.29 -31.39 12.47
N GLY A 342 -1.23 -30.94 13.72
CA GLY A 342 -0.09 -31.14 14.62
C GLY A 342 0.29 -32.60 14.93
N ASP A 343 -0.52 -33.55 14.47
CA ASP A 343 -0.34 -34.99 14.66
C ASP A 343 0.51 -35.67 13.58
N LEU A 344 1.04 -34.91 12.59
CA LEU A 344 1.98 -35.44 11.60
C LEU A 344 3.41 -35.34 12.16
N CYS A 345 4.04 -36.49 12.43
CA CYS A 345 5.41 -36.55 12.93
C CYS A 345 6.39 -36.06 11.85
N ILE A 346 7.43 -35.31 12.26
CA ILE A 346 8.51 -34.82 11.38
C ILE A 346 9.11 -35.98 10.58
N GLN A 347 9.28 -37.14 11.22
CA GLN A 347 9.83 -38.34 10.60
C GLN A 347 8.99 -38.84 9.41
N THR A 348 7.67 -38.64 9.44
CA THR A 348 6.74 -38.98 8.36
C THR A 348 6.91 -38.06 7.14
N ILE A 349 7.24 -36.79 7.38
CA ILE A 349 7.54 -35.82 6.31
C ILE A 349 8.93 -36.10 5.74
N THR A 350 9.90 -36.42 6.59
CA THR A 350 11.25 -36.78 6.18
C THR A 350 11.24 -38.01 5.28
N THR A 351 10.56 -39.09 5.67
CA THR A 351 10.46 -40.30 4.83
C THR A 351 9.78 -40.02 3.50
N PHE A 352 8.74 -39.17 3.48
CA PHE A 352 8.06 -38.75 2.26
C PHE A 352 8.98 -37.95 1.31
N LEU A 353 9.76 -37.01 1.84
CA LEU A 353 10.67 -36.17 1.05
C LEU A 353 11.94 -36.91 0.61
N GLU A 354 12.45 -37.86 1.40
CA GLU A 354 13.59 -38.71 1.02
C GLU A 354 13.33 -39.53 -0.26
N LYS A 355 12.07 -39.91 -0.49
CA LYS A 355 11.65 -40.62 -1.71
C LYS A 355 11.42 -39.70 -2.91
N LEU A 356 11.55 -38.37 -2.76
CA LEU A 356 11.31 -37.36 -3.79
C LEU A 356 12.56 -36.47 -4.04
N PRO A 357 13.63 -37.03 -4.63
CA PRO A 357 14.96 -36.39 -4.67
C PRO A 357 15.08 -35.14 -5.57
N GLN A 358 14.08 -34.84 -6.41
CA GLN A 358 14.13 -33.70 -7.37
C GLN A 358 13.37 -32.44 -6.91
N ILE A 359 12.84 -32.42 -5.68
CA ILE A 359 12.13 -31.25 -5.15
C ILE A 359 13.13 -30.12 -4.87
N GLY A 360 12.98 -28.99 -5.57
CA GLY A 360 13.79 -27.79 -5.34
C GLY A 360 13.14 -26.79 -4.37
N THR A 361 11.83 -26.88 -4.16
CA THR A 361 11.09 -25.94 -3.30
C THR A 361 9.97 -26.65 -2.58
N PHE A 362 9.95 -26.49 -1.25
CA PHE A 362 8.93 -27.04 -0.38
C PHE A 362 8.31 -25.92 0.43
N VAL A 363 6.98 -25.82 0.40
CA VAL A 363 6.23 -24.74 1.06
C VAL A 363 5.23 -25.35 2.02
N TRP A 364 5.09 -24.78 3.22
CA TRP A 364 4.07 -25.17 4.18
C TRP A 364 3.25 -23.93 4.58
N SER A 365 1.91 -24.04 4.54
CA SER A 365 0.99 -23.00 5.02
C SER A 365 0.26 -23.46 6.29
N LYS A 366 0.20 -22.60 7.33
CA LYS A 366 -0.36 -22.92 8.66
C LYS A 366 -1.83 -22.49 8.78
N SER A 367 -2.68 -23.34 9.37
CA SER A 367 -4.08 -23.00 9.72
C SER A 367 -4.48 -23.25 11.18
N ALA A 368 -3.60 -23.71 12.08
CA ALA A 368 -3.93 -23.86 13.51
C ALA A 368 -2.76 -23.59 14.48
N LYS A 369 -3.10 -23.05 15.67
CA LYS A 369 -2.20 -22.78 16.81
C LYS A 369 -1.66 -24.10 17.40
N ILE A 370 -0.34 -24.30 17.38
CA ILE A 370 0.33 -25.41 18.07
C ILE A 370 1.54 -24.88 18.83
N GLU A 371 1.61 -25.27 20.11
CA GLU A 371 2.76 -25.17 21.02
C GLU A 371 3.71 -26.35 20.75
N CYS A 372 4.85 -26.13 20.10
CA CYS A 372 5.95 -27.11 20.04
C CYS A 372 7.27 -26.37 19.76
N HIS A 373 7.93 -25.90 20.82
CA HIS A 373 9.18 -25.13 20.72
C HIS A 373 10.45 -25.98 20.63
N SER A 374 10.41 -27.28 20.96
CA SER A 374 11.62 -28.11 21.06
C SER A 374 11.98 -28.91 19.80
N ARG A 375 11.05 -29.14 18.87
CA ARG A 375 11.26 -30.00 17.70
C ARG A 375 11.61 -29.26 16.40
N LEU A 376 11.62 -27.92 16.41
CA LEU A 376 11.91 -27.11 15.22
C LEU A 376 13.42 -27.09 14.90
N THR A 377 14.26 -27.15 15.94
CA THR A 377 15.72 -27.28 15.87
C THR A 377 16.15 -28.60 15.24
N ASP A 378 15.55 -29.72 15.66
CA ASP A 378 15.81 -31.03 15.08
C ASP A 378 15.39 -31.11 13.60
N MET A 379 14.36 -30.34 13.21
CA MET A 379 13.91 -30.24 11.82
C MET A 379 14.94 -29.57 10.91
N ILE A 380 15.63 -28.53 11.39
CA ILE A 380 16.59 -27.76 10.59
C ILE A 380 17.89 -28.57 10.38
N ASP A 381 18.31 -29.35 11.37
CA ASP A 381 19.51 -30.19 11.29
C ASP A 381 19.35 -31.37 10.32
N LEU A 382 18.12 -31.80 10.01
CA LEU A 382 17.83 -32.91 9.10
C LEU A 382 17.70 -32.50 7.61
N PHE A 383 17.45 -31.23 7.28
CA PHE A 383 17.19 -30.76 5.90
C PHE A 383 18.41 -30.15 5.18
N VAL A 384 19.59 -30.75 5.34
CA VAL A 384 20.87 -30.25 4.78
C VAL A 384 21.01 -30.44 3.25
N ASN A 385 20.02 -31.05 2.58
CA ASN A 385 20.04 -31.27 1.13
C ASN A 385 19.05 -30.34 0.38
N SER A 386 19.57 -29.31 -0.29
CA SER A 386 19.02 -28.61 -1.48
C SER A 386 17.56 -28.13 -1.52
N ILE A 387 16.80 -28.12 -0.42
CA ILE A 387 15.38 -27.72 -0.40
C ILE A 387 15.23 -26.31 0.18
N VAL A 388 14.68 -25.37 -0.62
CA VAL A 388 14.29 -24.04 -0.11
C VAL A 388 12.95 -24.15 0.60
N ILE A 389 12.94 -23.92 1.92
CA ILE A 389 11.75 -23.92 2.76
C ILE A 389 11.22 -22.49 2.88
N PHE A 390 10.02 -22.22 2.34
CA PHE A 390 9.32 -20.96 2.60
C PHE A 390 8.36 -21.12 3.79
N LEU A 391 8.62 -20.33 4.84
CA LEU A 391 7.72 -20.13 5.96
C LEU A 391 6.82 -18.94 5.65
N ASP A 392 5.51 -19.14 5.73
CA ASP A 392 4.54 -18.05 5.61
C ASP A 392 4.73 -17.06 6.77
N MET A 393 5.11 -15.82 6.47
CA MET A 393 5.68 -14.84 7.43
C MET A 393 4.65 -14.23 8.39
N ASP A 394 3.36 -14.48 8.18
CA ASP A 394 2.26 -13.86 8.94
C ASP A 394 2.12 -14.36 10.40
N THR A 395 2.91 -15.36 10.85
CA THR A 395 2.76 -15.93 12.22
C THR A 395 4.05 -16.23 12.98
N MET A 396 5.16 -15.52 12.69
CA MET A 396 6.39 -15.63 13.51
C MET A 396 6.34 -14.68 14.71
N CYS A 397 6.24 -15.24 15.92
CA CYS A 397 6.49 -14.48 17.17
C CYS A 397 7.96 -14.07 17.25
N SER A 398 8.21 -12.85 17.72
CA SER A 398 9.51 -12.16 17.85
C SER A 398 10.59 -12.92 18.62
N PHE A 399 10.24 -13.98 19.35
CA PHE A 399 11.18 -14.83 20.09
C PHE A 399 11.95 -15.83 19.20
N CYS A 400 11.37 -16.27 18.07
CA CYS A 400 12.02 -17.22 17.15
C CYS A 400 13.12 -16.56 16.31
N LEU A 401 12.97 -15.29 15.96
CA LEU A 401 13.97 -14.54 15.18
C LEU A 401 15.25 -14.26 15.99
N LEU A 402 15.09 -14.02 17.31
CA LEU A 402 16.19 -13.75 18.23
C LEU A 402 17.03 -15.02 18.50
N HIS A 403 16.39 -16.19 18.63
CA HIS A 403 17.11 -17.44 18.83
C HIS A 403 17.83 -17.93 17.55
N PHE A 404 17.26 -17.65 16.37
CA PHE A 404 17.87 -17.97 15.07
C PHE A 404 19.13 -17.13 14.77
N LEU A 405 19.21 -15.92 15.32
CA LEU A 405 20.36 -15.01 15.15
C LEU A 405 21.41 -15.16 16.26
N SER A 406 21.07 -15.74 17.41
CA SER A 406 21.98 -15.77 18.58
C SER A 406 22.67 -17.10 18.87
N SER A 407 22.26 -18.23 18.27
CA SER A 407 22.92 -19.53 18.53
C SER A 407 23.51 -20.17 17.27
N ASP A 408 24.85 -20.13 17.20
CA ASP A 408 25.73 -21.16 16.63
C ASP A 408 26.04 -21.22 15.11
N LEU A 409 26.16 -20.07 14.44
CA LEU A 409 26.91 -19.96 13.17
C LEU A 409 28.38 -20.45 13.28
N ASN A 410 28.97 -20.34 14.48
CA ASN A 410 30.35 -20.79 14.75
C ASN A 410 30.49 -22.30 15.01
N LYS A 411 29.42 -23.03 15.39
CA LYS A 411 29.49 -24.51 15.52
C LYS A 411 29.31 -25.20 14.17
N VAL A 412 28.44 -24.69 13.31
CA VAL A 412 28.22 -25.22 11.95
C VAL A 412 29.47 -25.07 11.09
N GLN A 413 30.15 -23.92 11.13
CA GLN A 413 31.43 -23.73 10.42
C GLN A 413 32.54 -24.66 10.92
N ASN A 414 32.63 -24.91 12.24
CA ASN A 414 33.67 -25.77 12.82
C ASN A 414 33.41 -27.28 12.66
N GLN A 415 32.16 -27.72 12.56
CA GLN A 415 31.81 -29.12 12.30
C GLN A 415 32.04 -29.50 10.83
N ILE A 416 31.73 -28.59 9.89
CA ILE A 416 31.96 -28.77 8.45
C ILE A 416 33.46 -28.79 8.15
N HIS A 417 34.26 -27.97 8.83
CA HIS A 417 35.72 -27.97 8.68
C HIS A 417 36.38 -29.26 9.21
N LYS A 418 35.84 -29.86 10.29
CA LYS A 418 36.35 -31.13 10.85
C LYS A 418 35.96 -32.39 10.06
N GLN A 419 34.83 -32.39 9.34
CA GLN A 419 34.42 -33.55 8.53
C GLN A 419 35.11 -33.63 7.16
N PHE A 420 35.53 -32.51 6.57
CA PHE A 420 36.19 -32.50 5.26
C PHE A 420 37.68 -32.87 5.30
N VAL A 421 38.37 -32.67 6.43
CA VAL A 421 39.79 -33.07 6.58
C VAL A 421 39.92 -34.59 6.87
N GLY A 422 38.86 -35.26 7.32
CA GLY A 422 38.90 -36.67 7.75
C GLY A 422 38.54 -37.73 6.68
N LYS A 423 38.19 -37.36 5.45
CA LYS A 423 37.74 -38.30 4.39
C LYS A 423 38.52 -38.21 3.07
N ALA A 424 39.82 -37.89 3.14
CA ALA A 424 40.74 -37.99 2.00
C ALA A 424 41.52 -39.33 1.95
N GLY A 425 41.05 -40.37 2.65
CA GLY A 425 41.70 -41.68 2.66
C GLY A 425 40.70 -42.81 2.50
N LYS A 426 40.87 -43.59 1.43
CA LYS A 426 40.22 -44.88 1.10
C LYS A 426 38.79 -44.78 0.55
N ILE A 427 38.61 -45.15 -0.72
CA ILE A 427 38.17 -46.51 -1.14
C ILE A 427 38.13 -46.54 -2.67
N ASP A 428 38.88 -47.50 -3.23
CA ASP A 428 38.88 -47.96 -4.62
C ASP A 428 37.58 -48.70 -4.99
N SER A 429 37.33 -48.74 -6.30
CA SER A 429 36.67 -49.79 -7.09
C SER A 429 35.25 -50.26 -6.71
N VAL A 430 34.32 -50.18 -7.68
CA VAL A 430 33.76 -51.33 -8.42
C VAL A 430 32.70 -50.81 -9.40
N THR A 431 32.79 -51.36 -10.61
CA THR A 431 31.95 -51.22 -11.81
C THR A 431 30.56 -51.84 -11.63
N ASP A 432 29.52 -51.28 -12.26
CA ASP A 432 28.82 -51.91 -13.41
C ASP A 432 27.41 -51.33 -13.73
N SER A 433 27.24 -51.05 -15.02
CA SER A 433 26.06 -51.17 -15.90
C SER A 433 24.63 -50.81 -15.42
N ASN A 434 24.00 -49.79 -16.03
CA ASN A 434 23.15 -49.97 -17.23
C ASN A 434 22.51 -48.66 -17.71
N GLU A 435 22.49 -48.52 -19.04
CA GLU A 435 22.08 -47.36 -19.82
C GLU A 435 20.56 -47.08 -19.81
N GLY A 436 20.21 -45.82 -20.03
CA GLY A 436 18.86 -45.37 -20.37
C GLY A 436 18.93 -44.06 -21.17
N TYR A 437 19.13 -44.18 -22.48
CA TYR A 437 19.10 -43.06 -23.43
C TYR A 437 17.73 -42.37 -23.44
N LEU A 438 17.71 -41.04 -23.27
CA LEU A 438 16.54 -40.19 -23.53
C LEU A 438 16.71 -39.53 -24.91
N ILE A 439 15.73 -39.81 -25.77
CA ILE A 439 15.62 -39.41 -27.18
C ILE A 439 15.38 -37.90 -27.29
N LEU A 440 16.25 -37.21 -28.03
CA LEU A 440 16.06 -35.83 -28.50
C LEU A 440 15.00 -35.78 -29.63
N PRO A 441 14.24 -34.67 -29.79
CA PRO A 441 13.35 -34.47 -30.94
C PRO A 441 14.10 -34.54 -32.27
N HIS A 442 13.54 -35.28 -33.21
CA HIS A 442 14.18 -35.74 -34.45
C HIS A 442 14.44 -34.63 -35.51
N ASP A 443 14.08 -33.37 -35.22
CA ASP A 443 14.12 -32.26 -36.20
C ASP A 443 15.36 -31.35 -36.11
N PHE A 444 16.34 -31.65 -35.25
CA PHE A 444 17.58 -30.84 -35.15
C PHE A 444 18.80 -31.46 -35.84
N LYS A 445 18.67 -32.65 -36.44
CA LYS A 445 19.79 -33.39 -37.04
C LYS A 445 20.02 -33.18 -38.54
N GLN A 446 19.19 -32.40 -39.23
CA GLN A 446 19.30 -32.31 -40.71
C GLN A 446 19.93 -31.04 -41.27
N ASN A 447 20.27 -30.04 -40.46
CA ASN A 447 20.93 -28.85 -40.98
C ASN A 447 22.03 -28.38 -40.03
N LEU A 448 23.22 -28.98 -40.13
CA LEU A 448 24.55 -28.38 -39.94
C LEU A 448 25.57 -29.52 -39.92
N GLN A 449 26.55 -29.46 -40.81
CA GLN A 449 27.74 -30.31 -40.76
C GLN A 449 28.36 -30.24 -39.35
N ASN A 450 28.51 -31.39 -38.68
CA ASN A 450 29.11 -31.61 -37.35
C ASN A 450 29.51 -30.33 -36.57
N PRO A 451 28.61 -29.72 -35.77
CA PRO A 451 29.04 -28.69 -34.83
C PRO A 451 29.92 -29.34 -33.76
N SER A 452 31.09 -28.76 -33.49
CA SER A 452 31.88 -29.15 -32.32
C SER A 452 31.03 -29.00 -31.05
N ARG A 453 31.26 -29.85 -30.02
CA ARG A 453 30.56 -29.77 -28.72
C ARG A 453 30.58 -28.35 -28.10
N GLU A 454 31.56 -27.54 -28.49
CA GLU A 454 31.70 -26.12 -28.12
C GLU A 454 30.62 -25.24 -28.71
N SER A 455 30.26 -25.44 -29.99
CA SER A 455 29.17 -24.72 -30.65
C SER A 455 27.82 -25.05 -30.02
N GLU A 456 27.66 -26.27 -29.48
CA GLU A 456 26.48 -26.69 -28.72
C GLU A 456 26.43 -26.02 -27.34
N ILE A 457 27.55 -25.93 -26.60
CA ILE A 457 27.59 -25.20 -25.33
C ILE A 457 27.24 -23.71 -25.54
N LEU A 458 27.81 -23.08 -26.58
CA LEU A 458 27.52 -21.69 -26.92
C LEU A 458 26.08 -21.48 -27.41
N SER A 459 25.49 -22.46 -28.11
CA SER A 459 24.08 -22.39 -28.52
C SER A 459 23.15 -22.50 -27.31
N PHE A 460 23.43 -23.41 -26.35
CA PHE A 460 22.68 -23.50 -25.10
C PHE A 460 22.80 -22.22 -24.25
N CYS A 461 23.98 -21.59 -24.21
CA CYS A 461 24.17 -20.28 -23.57
C CYS A 461 23.33 -19.18 -24.23
N LYS A 462 23.28 -19.15 -25.58
CA LYS A 462 22.44 -18.19 -26.32
C LYS A 462 20.95 -18.38 -26.05
N LEU A 463 20.51 -19.63 -25.91
CA LEU A 463 19.12 -20.01 -25.62
C LEU A 463 18.75 -19.88 -24.12
N GLY A 464 19.72 -19.62 -23.23
CA GLY A 464 19.49 -19.45 -21.80
C GLY A 464 19.42 -20.76 -20.99
N PHE A 465 19.75 -21.90 -21.59
CA PHE A 465 19.71 -23.22 -20.94
C PHE A 465 20.98 -23.49 -20.12
N LEU A 466 21.11 -22.83 -18.97
CA LEU A 466 22.31 -22.87 -18.12
C LEU A 466 22.67 -24.30 -17.64
N TYR A 467 21.69 -25.09 -17.23
CA TYR A 467 21.93 -26.43 -16.68
C TYR A 467 22.50 -27.39 -17.73
N GLU A 468 21.92 -27.40 -18.93
CA GLU A 468 22.40 -28.27 -20.00
C GLU A 468 23.76 -27.84 -20.53
N ALA A 469 24.04 -26.54 -20.56
CA ALA A 469 25.36 -26.02 -20.90
C ALA A 469 26.43 -26.46 -19.88
N ILE A 470 26.15 -26.41 -18.57
CA ILE A 470 27.07 -26.84 -17.51
C ILE A 470 27.22 -28.38 -17.49
N LYS A 471 26.13 -29.12 -17.74
CA LYS A 471 26.16 -30.58 -17.83
C LYS A 471 27.03 -31.05 -18.99
N LEU A 472 26.90 -30.41 -20.15
CA LEU A 472 27.72 -30.68 -21.33
C LEU A 472 29.18 -30.25 -21.09
N LEU A 473 29.42 -29.13 -20.40
CA LEU A 473 30.77 -28.72 -19.99
C LEU A 473 31.45 -29.78 -19.11
N ASN A 474 30.74 -30.31 -18.11
CA ASN A 474 31.26 -31.30 -17.17
C ASN A 474 31.44 -32.70 -17.77
N SER A 475 30.73 -33.03 -18.87
CA SER A 475 30.85 -34.31 -19.58
C SER A 475 31.90 -34.32 -20.69
N THR A 476 32.55 -33.18 -20.94
CA THR A 476 33.56 -33.04 -21.99
C THR A 476 34.97 -33.13 -21.41
N ASN A 477 35.92 -33.63 -22.20
CA ASN A 477 37.26 -33.97 -21.72
C ASN A 477 37.99 -32.70 -21.24
N PRO A 478 38.56 -32.66 -20.01
CA PRO A 478 39.18 -31.45 -19.45
C PRO A 478 40.29 -30.87 -20.33
N ARG A 479 40.99 -31.71 -21.12
CA ARG A 479 42.08 -31.30 -22.02
C ARG A 479 41.62 -30.60 -23.31
N GLU A 480 40.35 -30.72 -23.72
CA GLU A 480 39.81 -30.05 -24.92
C GLU A 480 39.25 -28.64 -24.62
N ILE A 481 38.71 -28.44 -23.41
CA ILE A 481 37.99 -27.20 -23.03
C ILE A 481 38.79 -26.28 -22.10
N SER A 482 39.82 -26.80 -21.43
CA SER A 482 40.68 -26.11 -20.44
C SER A 482 41.27 -24.77 -20.90
N VAL A 483 41.21 -24.43 -22.20
CA VAL A 483 41.93 -23.31 -22.79
C VAL A 483 41.01 -22.35 -23.59
N LYS A 484 39.68 -22.37 -23.39
CA LYS A 484 38.74 -21.56 -24.20
C LYS A 484 37.97 -20.50 -23.38
N PRO A 485 38.55 -19.30 -23.21
CA PRO A 485 37.95 -18.13 -22.53
C PRO A 485 36.49 -17.79 -22.91
N VAL A 486 36.15 -17.92 -24.20
CA VAL A 486 34.84 -17.50 -24.75
C VAL A 486 33.68 -18.31 -24.16
N ILE A 487 33.91 -19.59 -23.84
CA ILE A 487 32.90 -20.48 -23.27
C ILE A 487 32.58 -20.03 -21.85
N TYR A 488 33.60 -19.81 -21.01
CA TYR A 488 33.43 -19.37 -19.63
C TYR A 488 32.82 -17.95 -19.55
N ALA A 489 33.24 -17.02 -20.41
CA ALA A 489 32.64 -15.69 -20.50
C ALA A 489 31.13 -15.75 -20.84
N SER A 490 30.75 -16.62 -21.79
CA SER A 490 29.35 -16.83 -22.19
C SER A 490 28.52 -17.51 -21.11
N LEU A 491 29.12 -18.45 -20.37
CA LEU A 491 28.48 -19.10 -19.22
C LEU A 491 28.23 -18.12 -18.08
N PHE A 492 29.19 -17.23 -17.75
CA PHE A 492 28.96 -16.17 -16.75
C PHE A 492 27.84 -15.21 -17.17
N GLN A 493 27.78 -14.83 -18.45
CA GLN A 493 26.65 -14.02 -18.96
C GLN A 493 25.31 -14.77 -18.84
N THR A 494 25.32 -16.09 -19.05
CA THR A 494 24.12 -16.94 -18.89
C THR A 494 23.72 -17.07 -17.42
N CYS A 495 24.69 -17.17 -16.49
CA CYS A 495 24.44 -17.12 -15.05
C CYS A 495 23.78 -15.80 -14.62
N ILE A 496 24.22 -14.66 -15.19
CA ILE A 496 23.61 -13.35 -14.96
C ILE A 496 22.15 -13.36 -15.43
N LYS A 497 21.87 -13.87 -16.63
CA LYS A 497 20.50 -13.97 -17.18
C LYS A 497 19.59 -14.90 -16.38
N ALA A 498 20.15 -16.01 -15.88
CA ALA A 498 19.43 -17.00 -15.08
C ALA A 498 19.38 -16.64 -13.58
N HIS A 499 19.94 -15.50 -13.18
CA HIS A 499 20.07 -15.06 -11.77
C HIS A 499 20.66 -16.13 -10.83
N SER A 500 21.62 -16.94 -11.31
CA SER A 500 22.14 -18.09 -10.56
C SER A 500 23.58 -17.87 -10.07
N PHE A 501 23.70 -17.32 -8.85
CA PHE A 501 25.01 -17.01 -8.25
C PHE A 501 25.81 -18.28 -7.88
N ASN A 502 25.15 -19.32 -7.37
CA ASN A 502 25.83 -20.55 -6.94
C ASN A 502 26.53 -21.29 -8.10
N HIS A 503 25.89 -21.38 -9.27
CA HIS A 503 26.53 -21.93 -10.46
C HIS A 503 27.67 -21.04 -10.95
N GLY A 504 27.55 -19.71 -10.80
CA GLY A 504 28.64 -18.77 -11.04
C GLY A 504 29.87 -19.02 -10.15
N LEU A 505 29.68 -19.34 -8.86
CA LEU A 505 30.77 -19.70 -7.95
C LEU A 505 31.45 -21.02 -8.33
N GLN A 506 30.68 -22.02 -8.77
CA GLN A 506 31.23 -23.29 -9.26
C GLN A 506 32.10 -23.05 -10.51
N LEU A 507 31.61 -22.28 -11.47
CA LEU A 507 32.36 -21.90 -12.66
C LEU A 507 33.61 -21.09 -12.32
N HIS A 508 33.53 -20.16 -11.36
CA HIS A 508 34.71 -19.42 -10.87
C HIS A 508 35.78 -20.37 -10.32
N SER A 509 35.39 -21.39 -9.53
CA SER A 509 36.34 -22.39 -9.04
C SER A 509 36.98 -23.21 -10.15
N GLN A 510 36.24 -23.49 -11.24
CA GLN A 510 36.76 -24.18 -12.43
C GLN A 510 37.71 -23.28 -13.23
N VAL A 511 37.42 -21.99 -13.35
CA VAL A 511 38.30 -20.99 -13.99
C VAL A 511 39.66 -20.93 -13.29
N ILE A 512 39.67 -20.88 -11.95
CA ILE A 512 40.92 -20.91 -11.16
C ILE A 512 41.67 -22.23 -11.38
N LYS A 513 40.96 -23.38 -11.36
CA LYS A 513 41.59 -24.69 -11.57
C LYS A 513 42.14 -24.90 -12.99
N SER A 514 41.58 -24.21 -13.99
CA SER A 514 41.98 -24.31 -15.39
C SER A 514 43.05 -23.28 -15.80
N GLY A 515 43.44 -22.36 -14.90
CA GLY A 515 44.39 -21.30 -15.21
C GLY A 515 43.82 -20.24 -16.18
N LEU A 516 42.49 -20.13 -16.28
CA LEU A 516 41.82 -19.12 -17.11
C LEU A 516 41.57 -17.81 -16.35
N ASP A 517 42.00 -17.73 -15.10
CA ASP A 517 42.02 -16.52 -14.27
C ASP A 517 43.01 -15.45 -14.79
N PHE A 518 43.96 -15.87 -15.63
CA PHE A 518 44.88 -14.97 -16.35
C PHE A 518 44.25 -14.33 -17.60
N ASP A 519 43.08 -14.81 -18.08
CA ASP A 519 42.44 -14.28 -19.28
C ASP A 519 41.58 -13.04 -19.00
N ARG A 520 41.86 -11.94 -19.73
CA ARG A 520 41.16 -10.65 -19.59
C ARG A 520 39.65 -10.73 -19.80
N PHE A 521 39.15 -11.56 -20.73
CA PHE A 521 37.73 -11.63 -21.07
C PHE A 521 36.94 -12.43 -20.03
N VAL A 522 37.55 -13.50 -19.52
CA VAL A 522 36.99 -14.28 -18.41
C VAL A 522 36.97 -13.44 -17.14
N GLY A 523 38.08 -12.74 -16.83
CA GLY A 523 38.19 -11.83 -15.69
C GLY A 523 37.12 -10.73 -15.68
N ASN A 524 36.92 -10.05 -16.82
CA ASN A 524 35.88 -9.01 -16.95
C ASN A 524 34.45 -9.57 -16.83
N SER A 525 34.19 -10.75 -17.41
CA SER A 525 32.87 -11.41 -17.32
C SER A 525 32.57 -11.90 -15.90
N LEU A 526 33.59 -12.41 -15.21
CA LEU A 526 33.55 -12.80 -13.81
C LEU A 526 33.27 -11.58 -12.92
N LEU A 527 33.99 -10.48 -13.12
CA LEU A 527 33.77 -9.23 -12.40
C LEU A 527 32.33 -8.73 -12.59
N SER A 528 31.80 -8.76 -13.82
CA SER A 528 30.41 -8.39 -14.11
C SER A 528 29.38 -9.30 -13.42
N MET A 529 29.67 -10.60 -13.30
CA MET A 529 28.81 -11.57 -12.59
C MET A 529 28.73 -11.25 -11.09
N TYR A 530 29.88 -11.02 -10.46
CA TYR A 530 29.93 -10.58 -9.05
C TYR A 530 29.26 -9.22 -8.86
N PHE A 531 29.43 -8.29 -9.81
CA PHE A 531 28.82 -6.98 -9.76
C PHE A 531 27.28 -7.02 -9.77
N LYS A 532 26.70 -7.92 -10.57
CA LYS A 532 25.24 -8.00 -10.78
C LYS A 532 24.53 -8.97 -9.83
N LEU A 533 25.21 -10.02 -9.38
CA LEU A 533 24.61 -11.09 -8.55
C LEU A 533 25.17 -11.15 -7.12
N GLY A 534 26.28 -10.48 -6.83
CA GLY A 534 26.94 -10.54 -5.53
C GLY A 534 26.19 -9.75 -4.45
N PHE A 535 26.10 -10.34 -3.25
CA PHE A 535 25.43 -9.74 -2.09
C PHE A 535 26.26 -8.66 -1.38
N LYS A 536 27.59 -8.67 -1.54
CA LYS A 536 28.52 -7.73 -0.89
C LYS A 536 29.52 -7.18 -1.89
N PHE A 537 29.64 -5.85 -1.94
CA PHE A 537 30.61 -5.17 -2.80
C PHE A 537 32.07 -5.54 -2.46
N SER A 538 32.35 -5.90 -1.20
CA SER A 538 33.67 -6.36 -0.75
C SER A 538 34.19 -7.57 -1.51
N GLU A 539 33.30 -8.51 -1.89
CA GLU A 539 33.69 -9.69 -2.65
C GLU A 539 34.03 -9.34 -4.10
N THR A 540 33.29 -8.39 -4.69
CA THR A 540 33.61 -7.84 -6.02
C THR A 540 34.98 -7.17 -6.03
N ARG A 541 35.29 -6.41 -4.97
CA ARG A 541 36.60 -5.77 -4.80
C ARG A 541 37.74 -6.79 -4.72
N LYS A 542 37.59 -7.87 -3.96
CA LYS A 542 38.59 -8.95 -3.89
C LYS A 542 38.83 -9.60 -5.26
N VAL A 543 37.76 -9.86 -6.00
CA VAL A 543 37.87 -10.42 -7.36
C VAL A 543 38.65 -9.47 -8.26
N PHE A 544 38.36 -8.16 -8.21
CA PHE A 544 39.11 -7.15 -8.97
C PHE A 544 40.59 -7.10 -8.57
N ASP A 545 40.90 -7.05 -7.27
CA ASP A 545 42.28 -6.96 -6.79
C ASP A 545 43.10 -8.18 -7.26
N ASN A 546 42.46 -9.37 -7.29
CA ASN A 546 43.04 -10.63 -7.77
C ASN A 546 43.07 -10.80 -9.30
N LEU A 547 42.52 -9.87 -10.10
CA LEU A 547 42.66 -9.94 -11.56
C LEU A 547 44.13 -9.75 -11.96
N PHE A 548 44.66 -10.68 -12.76
CA PHE A 548 46.04 -10.64 -13.23
C PHE A 548 46.27 -9.47 -14.20
N GLU A 549 45.46 -9.37 -15.25
CA GLU A 549 45.42 -8.21 -16.15
C GLU A 549 44.20 -7.34 -15.84
N LYS A 550 44.44 -6.07 -15.50
CA LYS A 550 43.39 -5.07 -15.28
C LYS A 550 43.37 -4.11 -16.47
N ASP A 551 42.41 -4.27 -17.37
CA ASP A 551 42.21 -3.36 -18.50
C ASP A 551 41.27 -2.18 -18.15
N VAL A 552 41.10 -1.24 -19.09
CA VAL A 552 40.23 -0.05 -18.93
C VAL A 552 38.80 -0.44 -18.53
N ILE A 553 38.30 -1.59 -19.01
CA ILE A 553 36.92 -2.07 -18.73
C ILE A 553 36.80 -2.53 -17.28
N SER A 554 37.79 -3.26 -16.76
CA SER A 554 37.80 -3.71 -15.36
C SER A 554 37.83 -2.52 -14.39
N TRP A 555 38.69 -1.52 -14.64
CA TRP A 555 38.76 -0.27 -13.87
C TRP A 555 37.47 0.54 -13.96
N THR A 556 36.93 0.73 -15.17
CA THR A 556 35.68 1.48 -15.38
C THR A 556 34.49 0.81 -14.69
N SER A 557 34.44 -0.53 -14.68
CA SER A 557 33.40 -1.30 -14.01
C SER A 557 33.47 -1.11 -12.49
N MET A 558 34.67 -1.07 -11.91
CA MET A 558 34.85 -0.77 -10.48
C MET A 558 34.48 0.67 -10.13
N ILE A 559 34.96 1.65 -10.90
CA ILE A 559 34.67 3.08 -10.69
C ILE A 559 33.16 3.34 -10.76
N SER A 560 32.50 2.90 -11.83
CA SER A 560 31.04 2.98 -11.98
C SER A 560 30.32 2.22 -10.87
N GLY A 561 30.95 1.15 -10.41
CA GLY A 561 30.41 0.31 -9.38
C GLY A 561 30.37 0.93 -7.99
N TYR A 562 31.44 1.62 -7.62
CA TYR A 562 31.51 2.38 -6.38
C TYR A 562 30.48 3.52 -6.35
N VAL A 563 30.24 4.18 -7.48
CA VAL A 563 29.13 5.16 -7.62
C VAL A 563 27.79 4.50 -7.35
N ARG A 564 27.52 3.34 -7.95
CA ARG A 564 26.26 2.58 -7.72
C ARG A 564 26.11 2.07 -6.29
N ALA A 565 27.20 1.89 -5.56
CA ALA A 565 27.21 1.43 -4.18
C ALA A 565 27.15 2.59 -3.17
N ASP A 566 26.85 3.81 -3.62
CA ASP A 566 26.76 5.04 -2.81
C ASP A 566 28.08 5.36 -2.07
N LYS A 567 29.21 5.10 -2.75
CA LYS A 567 30.57 5.35 -2.27
C LYS A 567 31.38 6.14 -3.31
N PRO A 568 30.98 7.39 -3.61
CA PRO A 568 31.60 8.16 -4.69
C PRO A 568 33.05 8.57 -4.40
N LYS A 569 33.47 8.69 -3.13
CA LYS A 569 34.87 8.98 -2.76
C LYS A 569 35.82 7.85 -3.18
N ASP A 570 35.44 6.61 -2.88
CA ASP A 570 36.20 5.42 -3.26
C ASP A 570 36.27 5.27 -4.79
N SER A 571 35.24 5.74 -5.51
CA SER A 571 35.24 5.77 -6.98
C SER A 571 36.35 6.69 -7.54
N ILE A 572 36.51 7.89 -6.98
CA ILE A 572 37.56 8.82 -7.38
C ILE A 572 38.94 8.29 -6.98
N GLU A 573 39.08 7.67 -5.81
CA GLU A 573 40.34 7.02 -5.42
C GLU A 573 40.73 5.93 -6.42
N MET A 574 39.78 5.14 -6.90
CA MET A 574 40.01 4.14 -7.94
C MET A 574 40.42 4.74 -9.28
N PHE A 575 39.90 5.92 -9.62
CA PHE A 575 40.34 6.64 -10.82
C PHE A 575 41.81 7.08 -10.72
N TRP A 576 42.24 7.61 -9.57
CA TRP A 576 43.64 7.97 -9.37
C TRP A 576 44.56 6.75 -9.44
N LYS A 577 44.16 5.63 -8.82
CA LYS A 577 44.91 4.35 -8.91
C LYS A 577 45.01 3.83 -10.35
N MET A 578 43.98 4.02 -11.17
CA MET A 578 44.01 3.67 -12.58
C MET A 578 45.08 4.47 -13.35
N LEU A 579 45.19 5.78 -13.05
CA LEU A 579 46.21 6.65 -13.64
C LEU A 579 47.62 6.32 -13.13
N GLU A 580 47.78 6.01 -11.85
CA GLU A 580 49.05 5.55 -11.27
C GLU A 580 49.53 4.24 -11.91
N PHE A 581 48.59 3.36 -12.27
CA PHE A 581 48.87 2.12 -13.00
C PHE A 581 49.18 2.35 -14.49
N GLY A 582 49.17 3.61 -14.96
CA GLY A 582 49.48 3.98 -16.33
C GLY A 582 48.37 3.67 -17.34
N ILE A 583 47.14 3.43 -16.89
CA ILE A 583 46.01 3.11 -17.77
C ILE A 583 45.22 4.38 -18.06
N GLU A 584 45.07 4.70 -19.34
CA GLU A 584 44.34 5.90 -19.73
C GLU A 584 42.82 5.74 -19.58
N PRO A 585 42.13 6.73 -18.97
CA PRO A 585 40.69 6.72 -18.85
C PRO A 585 40.03 6.92 -20.20
N ASN A 586 38.97 6.14 -20.44
CA ASN A 586 38.08 6.39 -21.56
C ASN A 586 36.94 7.32 -21.11
N ALA A 587 36.12 7.69 -22.08
CA ALA A 587 35.03 8.60 -21.83
C ALA A 587 33.92 8.05 -20.91
N PHE A 588 33.71 6.72 -20.86
CA PHE A 588 32.82 6.09 -19.87
C PHE A 588 33.40 6.20 -18.45
N THR A 589 34.72 6.05 -18.28
CA THR A 589 35.41 6.27 -17.01
C THR A 589 35.19 7.71 -16.53
N LEU A 590 35.40 8.69 -17.40
CA LEU A 590 35.23 10.12 -17.07
C LEU A 590 33.77 10.45 -16.71
N SER A 591 32.79 9.93 -17.44
CA SER A 591 31.37 10.10 -17.13
C SER A 591 31.02 9.55 -15.74
N ALA A 592 31.55 8.37 -15.37
CA ALA A 592 31.34 7.79 -14.04
C ALA A 592 31.96 8.64 -12.92
N VAL A 593 33.15 9.18 -13.14
CA VAL A 593 33.83 10.04 -12.14
C VAL A 593 33.17 11.42 -12.02
N ILE A 594 32.72 12.02 -13.13
CA ILE A 594 31.93 13.26 -13.10
C ILE A 594 30.64 13.06 -12.30
N LYS A 595 29.97 11.92 -12.49
CA LYS A 595 28.80 11.54 -11.69
C LYS A 595 29.15 11.38 -10.20
N ALA A 596 30.29 10.78 -9.86
CA ALA A 596 30.77 10.69 -8.49
C ALA A 596 31.00 12.09 -7.88
N CYS A 597 31.54 13.05 -8.64
CA CYS A 597 31.70 14.45 -8.21
C CYS A 597 30.34 15.11 -7.93
N SER A 598 29.36 14.84 -8.81
CA SER A 598 27.98 15.30 -8.65
C SER A 598 27.30 14.76 -7.37
N GLU A 599 27.65 13.55 -6.93
CA GLU A 599 27.13 12.94 -5.68
C GLU A 599 27.88 13.43 -4.43
N ILE A 600 29.16 13.77 -4.54
CA ILE A 600 29.97 14.30 -3.42
C ILE A 600 29.64 15.77 -3.13
N GLY A 601 29.21 16.53 -4.15
CA GLY A 601 29.01 17.96 -4.01
C GLY A 601 30.30 18.78 -4.16
N ASP A 602 31.37 18.22 -4.76
CA ASP A 602 32.63 18.94 -5.02
C ASP A 602 32.68 19.49 -6.46
N LEU A 603 32.22 20.73 -6.60
CA LEU A 603 32.22 21.44 -7.88
C LEU A 603 33.64 21.66 -8.45
N ARG A 604 34.66 21.87 -7.60
CA ARG A 604 36.02 22.18 -8.07
C ARG A 604 36.59 20.98 -8.80
N LEU A 605 36.44 19.80 -8.21
CA LEU A 605 36.85 18.55 -8.82
C LEU A 605 36.08 18.26 -10.11
N GLY A 606 34.76 18.54 -10.12
CA GLY A 606 33.92 18.43 -11.31
C GLY A 606 34.39 19.31 -12.48
N VAL A 607 34.81 20.54 -12.21
CA VAL A 607 35.37 21.47 -13.23
C VAL A 607 36.71 20.96 -13.76
N CYS A 608 37.57 20.37 -12.91
CA CYS A 608 38.81 19.76 -13.38
C CYS A 608 38.54 18.60 -14.36
N PHE A 609 37.55 17.74 -14.06
CA PHE A 609 37.17 16.64 -14.96
C PHE A 609 36.48 17.12 -16.23
N HIS A 610 35.73 18.23 -16.17
CA HIS A 610 35.23 18.91 -17.37
C HIS A 610 36.40 19.32 -18.29
N GLY A 611 37.39 20.04 -17.76
CA GLY A 611 38.59 20.43 -18.52
C GLY A 611 39.36 19.22 -19.06
N LEU A 612 39.49 18.15 -18.28
CA LEU A 612 40.16 16.90 -18.70
C LEU A 612 39.40 16.19 -19.84
N ALA A 613 38.07 16.17 -19.80
CA ALA A 613 37.25 15.52 -20.83
C ALA A 613 37.39 16.23 -22.18
N PHE A 614 37.23 17.55 -22.20
CA PHE A 614 37.33 18.34 -23.44
C PHE A 614 38.78 18.49 -23.92
N GLY A 615 39.75 18.61 -23.01
CA GLY A 615 41.17 18.65 -23.35
C GLY A 615 41.68 17.36 -24.01
N ARG A 616 40.98 16.23 -23.80
CA ARG A 616 41.25 14.95 -24.48
C ARG A 616 40.37 14.70 -25.70
N GLY A 617 39.54 15.67 -26.10
CA GLY A 617 38.65 15.57 -27.26
C GLY A 617 37.43 14.68 -27.05
N PHE A 618 36.97 14.49 -25.80
CA PHE A 618 35.74 13.76 -25.52
C PHE A 618 34.55 14.72 -25.40
N ASP A 619 33.84 14.93 -26.51
CA ASP A 619 32.69 15.84 -26.69
C ASP A 619 31.34 15.10 -26.85
N SER A 620 31.34 13.79 -26.62
CA SER A 620 30.15 12.94 -26.78
C SER A 620 28.99 13.30 -25.83
N ASN A 621 27.75 13.11 -26.31
CA ASN A 621 26.50 13.40 -25.59
C ASN A 621 26.41 12.81 -24.16
N TYR A 622 26.99 11.63 -23.91
CA TYR A 622 26.93 11.00 -22.57
C TYR A 622 27.87 11.65 -21.53
N ILE A 623 28.95 12.31 -21.96
CA ILE A 623 29.79 13.12 -21.07
C ILE A 623 29.10 14.44 -20.79
N VAL A 624 28.59 15.10 -21.85
CA VAL A 624 27.93 16.40 -21.72
C VAL A 624 26.69 16.28 -20.83
N SER A 625 25.89 15.21 -20.95
CA SER A 625 24.76 14.96 -20.03
C SER A 625 25.19 14.71 -18.57
N ALA A 626 26.32 14.03 -18.32
CA ALA A 626 26.87 13.87 -16.97
C ALA A 626 27.38 15.21 -16.40
N LEU A 627 27.94 16.09 -17.24
CA LEU A 627 28.35 17.44 -16.86
C LEU A 627 27.14 18.36 -16.59
N ILE A 628 26.10 18.30 -17.41
CA ILE A 628 24.82 19.00 -17.21
C ILE A 628 24.21 18.61 -15.86
N ASP A 629 24.18 17.33 -15.53
CA ASP A 629 23.72 16.83 -14.23
C ASP A 629 24.61 17.32 -13.08
N MET A 630 25.95 17.29 -13.25
CA MET A 630 26.90 17.81 -12.27
C MET A 630 26.71 19.31 -12.01
N TYR A 631 26.70 20.15 -13.05
CA TYR A 631 26.46 21.58 -12.89
C TYR A 631 25.06 21.89 -12.38
N GLY A 632 24.06 21.10 -12.79
CA GLY A 632 22.68 21.21 -12.33
C GLY A 632 22.56 21.02 -10.82
N ARG A 633 23.16 19.98 -10.23
CA ARG A 633 23.09 19.74 -8.78
C ARG A 633 23.83 20.79 -7.94
N HIS A 634 24.74 21.55 -8.54
CA HIS A 634 25.51 22.61 -7.88
C HIS A 634 24.95 24.02 -8.16
N ASP A 635 23.71 24.13 -8.64
CA ASP A 635 23.03 25.40 -8.95
C ASP A 635 23.79 26.30 -9.95
N ARG A 636 24.56 25.69 -10.87
CA ARG A 636 25.27 26.40 -11.96
C ARG A 636 24.50 26.27 -13.27
N ILE A 637 23.28 26.79 -13.27
CA ILE A 637 22.32 26.63 -14.37
C ILE A 637 22.80 27.26 -15.67
N GLU A 638 23.51 28.38 -15.63
CA GLU A 638 24.03 29.02 -16.85
C GLU A 638 25.06 28.16 -17.58
N GLU A 639 25.94 27.48 -16.83
CA GLU A 639 26.94 26.56 -17.41
C GLU A 639 26.24 25.32 -18.01
N CYS A 640 25.23 24.81 -17.30
CA CYS A 640 24.38 23.72 -17.77
C CYS A 640 23.64 24.08 -19.07
N ARG A 641 23.11 25.29 -19.18
CA ARG A 641 22.46 25.80 -20.40
C ARG A 641 23.45 26.02 -21.54
N ARG A 642 24.62 26.60 -21.27
CA ARG A 642 25.67 26.78 -22.28
C ARG A 642 26.12 25.45 -22.88
N LEU A 643 26.45 24.48 -22.02
CA LEU A 643 26.84 23.13 -22.47
C LEU A 643 25.77 22.45 -23.32
N PHE A 644 24.49 22.65 -22.99
CA PHE A 644 23.38 22.08 -23.75
C PHE A 644 23.17 22.79 -25.11
N ASP A 645 23.28 24.13 -25.13
CA ASP A 645 23.04 24.93 -26.33
C ASP A 645 24.22 24.82 -27.34
N GLU A 646 25.41 24.47 -26.88
CA GLU A 646 26.59 24.16 -27.72
C GLU A 646 26.52 22.76 -28.37
N MET A 647 25.55 21.92 -28.00
CA MET A 647 25.39 20.57 -28.57
C MET A 647 24.81 20.62 -30.00
N PRO A 648 25.47 20.02 -31.01
CA PRO A 648 24.96 19.99 -32.37
C PRO A 648 23.65 19.19 -32.51
N GLU A 649 23.62 18.00 -31.89
CA GLU A 649 22.46 17.08 -31.93
C GLU A 649 22.21 16.46 -30.54
N PRO A 650 21.46 17.15 -29.66
CA PRO A 650 21.13 16.61 -28.34
C PRO A 650 20.15 15.44 -28.44
N ASP A 651 20.55 14.29 -27.90
CA ASP A 651 19.69 13.11 -27.78
C ASP A 651 18.66 13.24 -26.64
N ALA A 652 17.73 12.29 -26.56
CA ALA A 652 16.66 12.31 -25.55
C ALA A 652 17.18 12.33 -24.10
N VAL A 653 18.35 11.71 -23.84
CA VAL A 653 18.95 11.68 -22.49
C VAL A 653 19.43 13.07 -22.10
N CYS A 654 20.04 13.81 -23.03
CA CYS A 654 20.49 15.20 -22.84
C CYS A 654 19.32 16.15 -22.56
N TRP A 655 18.21 16.00 -23.32
CA TRP A 655 16.97 16.75 -23.04
C TRP A 655 16.41 16.45 -21.65
N THR A 656 16.35 15.17 -21.26
CA THR A 656 15.86 14.78 -19.93
C THR A 656 16.76 15.32 -18.81
N THR A 657 18.08 15.30 -18.99
CA THR A 657 19.04 15.80 -17.97
C THR A 657 18.95 17.31 -17.80
N VAL A 658 18.88 18.10 -18.87
CA VAL A 658 18.75 19.57 -18.74
C VAL A 658 17.39 19.96 -18.14
N ILE A 659 16.31 19.28 -18.52
CA ILE A 659 14.98 19.50 -17.95
C ILE A 659 14.94 19.13 -16.46
N SER A 660 15.61 18.04 -16.08
CA SER A 660 15.76 17.61 -14.69
C SER A 660 16.57 18.62 -13.87
N ALA A 661 17.72 19.07 -14.38
CA ALA A 661 18.55 20.08 -13.73
C ALA A 661 17.76 21.37 -13.48
N LEU A 662 16.98 21.85 -14.47
CA LEU A 662 16.14 23.04 -14.29
C LEU A 662 15.00 22.83 -13.29
N THR A 663 14.42 21.63 -13.24
CA THR A 663 13.34 21.31 -12.30
C THR A 663 13.86 21.18 -10.87
N GLN A 664 15.08 20.67 -10.67
CA GLN A 664 15.72 20.56 -9.36
C GLN A 664 16.09 21.92 -8.75
N ASN A 665 16.32 22.94 -9.58
CA ASN A 665 16.67 24.30 -9.14
C ASN A 665 15.49 25.28 -9.26
N ASP A 666 14.26 24.79 -9.11
CA ASP A 666 13.01 25.57 -9.10
C ASP A 666 12.72 26.43 -10.35
N ARG A 667 13.42 26.20 -11.47
CA ARG A 667 13.21 26.88 -12.77
C ARG A 667 12.15 26.17 -13.61
N PHE A 668 11.00 25.87 -13.00
CA PHE A 668 9.92 25.07 -13.60
C PHE A 668 9.37 25.63 -14.92
N LYS A 669 9.33 26.97 -15.07
CA LYS A 669 8.80 27.61 -16.29
C LYS A 669 9.72 27.36 -17.50
N GLU A 670 11.03 27.41 -17.31
CA GLU A 670 12.01 27.15 -18.37
C GLU A 670 12.07 25.67 -18.71
N ALA A 671 12.00 24.79 -17.70
CA ALA A 671 11.87 23.35 -17.91
C ALA A 671 10.67 23.01 -18.82
N LEU A 672 9.51 23.61 -18.56
CA LEU A 672 8.33 23.46 -19.43
C LEU A 672 8.54 24.03 -20.84
N GLY A 673 9.21 25.19 -20.95
CA GLY A 673 9.55 25.78 -22.24
C GLY A 673 10.39 24.84 -23.11
N LEU A 674 11.44 24.25 -22.53
CA LEU A 674 12.32 23.30 -23.23
C LEU A 674 11.61 22.00 -23.58
N PHE A 675 10.71 21.51 -22.74
CA PHE A 675 9.91 20.33 -23.07
C PHE A 675 9.04 20.55 -24.31
N TYR A 676 8.37 21.70 -24.40
CA TYR A 676 7.60 22.03 -25.60
C TYR A 676 8.48 22.26 -26.82
N PHE A 677 9.68 22.82 -26.63
CA PHE A 677 10.65 23.01 -27.71
C PHE A 677 11.20 21.66 -28.23
N MET A 678 11.61 20.75 -27.35
CA MET A 678 11.98 19.36 -27.66
C MET A 678 10.88 18.68 -28.50
N HIS A 679 9.62 18.82 -28.08
CA HIS A 679 8.50 18.16 -28.75
C HIS A 679 8.15 18.78 -30.11
N ARG A 680 8.16 20.12 -30.21
CA ARG A 680 7.73 20.84 -31.42
C ARG A 680 8.82 20.93 -32.48
N ALA A 681 10.07 21.18 -32.08
CA ALA A 681 11.18 21.42 -33.01
C ALA A 681 11.86 20.10 -33.44
N TYR A 682 12.16 19.20 -32.50
CA TYR A 682 12.93 17.97 -32.77
C TYR A 682 12.06 16.72 -32.97
N ARG A 683 10.75 16.80 -32.71
CA ARG A 683 9.79 15.67 -32.77
C ARG A 683 10.24 14.42 -32.00
N LEU A 684 11.11 14.59 -31.00
CA LEU A 684 11.57 13.50 -30.15
C LEU A 684 10.45 13.08 -29.19
N PHE A 685 10.34 11.78 -28.95
CA PHE A 685 9.39 11.22 -27.99
C PHE A 685 9.98 11.28 -26.58
N PRO A 686 9.30 11.95 -25.61
CA PRO A 686 9.76 11.98 -24.23
C PRO A 686 9.75 10.59 -23.61
N ASP A 687 10.75 10.30 -22.78
CA ASP A 687 10.81 9.07 -22.01
C ASP A 687 9.96 9.20 -20.72
N GLY A 688 9.79 8.09 -19.99
CA GLY A 688 9.03 8.09 -18.74
C GLY A 688 9.62 9.00 -17.65
N PHE A 689 10.94 9.24 -17.66
CA PHE A 689 11.59 10.15 -16.73
C PHE A 689 11.33 11.61 -17.10
N THR A 690 11.37 11.98 -18.38
CA THR A 690 11.01 13.32 -18.87
C THR A 690 9.59 13.67 -18.45
N PHE A 691 8.64 12.75 -18.63
CA PHE A 691 7.25 12.96 -18.20
C PHE A 691 7.16 13.13 -16.69
N GLY A 692 7.86 12.30 -15.91
CA GLY A 692 7.89 12.41 -14.45
C GLY A 692 8.34 13.80 -13.99
N THR A 693 9.45 14.28 -14.53
CA THR A 693 10.05 15.59 -14.20
C THR A 693 9.13 16.75 -14.59
N ILE A 694 8.54 16.72 -15.78
CA ILE A 694 7.66 17.80 -16.26
C ILE A 694 6.33 17.83 -15.52
N LEU A 695 5.80 16.67 -15.12
CA LEU A 695 4.61 16.61 -14.28
C LEU A 695 4.87 17.21 -12.89
N THR A 696 6.05 16.96 -12.30
CA THR A 696 6.47 17.62 -11.06
C THR A 696 6.56 19.14 -11.24
N ALA A 697 7.14 19.62 -12.34
CA ALA A 697 7.19 21.05 -12.66
C ALA A 697 5.78 21.68 -12.82
N CYS A 698 4.86 20.99 -13.51
CA CYS A 698 3.46 21.41 -13.62
C CYS A 698 2.75 21.48 -12.26
N GLY A 699 3.01 20.49 -11.38
CA GLY A 699 2.47 20.42 -10.03
C GLY A 699 2.94 21.58 -9.16
N ASN A 700 4.24 21.84 -9.13
CA ASN A 700 4.83 22.94 -8.34
C ASN A 700 4.39 24.33 -8.83
N LEU A 701 4.13 24.50 -10.13
CA LEU A 701 3.55 25.74 -10.67
C LEU A 701 2.02 25.83 -10.52
N ALA A 702 1.37 24.81 -9.96
CA ALA A 702 -0.09 24.67 -9.88
C ALA A 702 -0.81 24.88 -11.23
N ARG A 703 -0.18 24.48 -12.34
CA ARG A 703 -0.70 24.71 -13.70
C ARG A 703 -1.54 23.55 -14.22
N MET A 704 -2.79 23.51 -13.78
CA MET A 704 -3.73 22.42 -14.10
C MET A 704 -3.96 22.18 -15.60
N LYS A 705 -3.94 23.23 -16.44
CA LYS A 705 -4.20 23.09 -17.89
C LYS A 705 -3.05 22.37 -18.58
N GLN A 706 -1.84 22.85 -18.37
CA GLN A 706 -0.61 22.27 -18.93
C GLN A 706 -0.36 20.87 -18.36
N GLY A 707 -0.65 20.64 -17.07
CA GLY A 707 -0.60 19.29 -16.48
C GLY A 707 -1.53 18.29 -17.16
N LYS A 708 -2.75 18.71 -17.53
CA LYS A 708 -3.71 17.88 -18.29
C LYS A 708 -3.28 17.64 -19.74
N GLU A 709 -2.65 18.61 -20.39
CA GLU A 709 -2.06 18.45 -21.73
C GLU A 709 -0.94 17.40 -21.71
N VAL A 710 -0.03 17.49 -20.73
CA VAL A 710 1.05 16.50 -20.53
C VAL A 710 0.48 15.13 -20.21
N HIS A 711 -0.55 15.03 -19.35
CA HIS A 711 -1.21 13.74 -19.07
C HIS A 711 -1.87 13.13 -20.32
N ALA A 712 -2.56 13.94 -21.14
CA ALA A 712 -3.09 13.46 -22.42
C ALA A 712 -1.95 12.93 -23.33
N LYS A 713 -0.80 13.59 -23.31
CA LYS A 713 0.38 13.15 -24.05
C LYS A 713 0.95 11.82 -23.53
N VAL A 714 1.01 11.63 -22.20
CA VAL A 714 1.38 10.34 -21.57
C VAL A 714 0.47 9.21 -22.09
N ILE A 715 -0.84 9.45 -22.17
CA ILE A 715 -1.81 8.47 -22.69
C ILE A 715 -1.54 8.15 -24.16
N THR A 716 -1.41 9.17 -25.01
CA THR A 716 -1.18 8.97 -26.45
C THR A 716 0.19 8.37 -26.79
N SER A 717 1.17 8.49 -25.90
CA SER A 717 2.52 7.93 -26.08
C SER A 717 2.66 6.50 -25.57
N GLY A 718 1.60 5.91 -25.00
CA GLY A 718 1.63 4.53 -24.50
C GLY A 718 2.43 4.36 -23.19
N ASN A 719 2.76 5.44 -22.50
CA ASN A 719 3.47 5.40 -21.21
C ASN A 719 2.54 5.18 -19.99
N CYS A 720 1.27 4.85 -20.22
CA CYS A 720 0.35 4.41 -19.16
C CYS A 720 0.83 3.09 -18.55
N GLY A 721 0.81 2.98 -17.21
CA GLY A 721 1.36 1.84 -16.48
C GLY A 721 2.82 1.99 -16.06
N ASN A 722 3.53 3.05 -16.51
CA ASN A 722 4.85 3.37 -15.95
C ASN A 722 4.70 3.94 -14.54
N LEU A 723 5.20 3.20 -13.55
CA LEU A 723 5.09 3.51 -12.13
C LEU A 723 5.62 4.90 -11.75
N VAL A 724 6.70 5.36 -12.40
CA VAL A 724 7.30 6.69 -12.16
C VAL A 724 6.37 7.78 -12.66
N VAL A 725 5.87 7.65 -13.89
CA VAL A 725 4.95 8.62 -14.51
C VAL A 725 3.64 8.70 -13.74
N GLU A 726 3.06 7.55 -13.38
CA GLU A 726 1.82 7.49 -12.60
C GLU A 726 1.99 8.10 -11.20
N SER A 727 3.13 7.91 -10.55
CA SER A 727 3.43 8.54 -9.26
C SER A 727 3.58 10.06 -9.39
N SER A 728 4.24 10.56 -10.45
CA SER A 728 4.31 12.00 -10.72
C SER A 728 2.97 12.61 -11.14
N LEU A 729 2.10 11.86 -11.82
CA LEU A 729 0.72 12.29 -12.11
C LEU A 729 -0.09 12.49 -10.83
N LEU A 730 0.07 11.59 -9.85
CA LEU A 730 -0.57 11.72 -8.54
C LEU A 730 -0.16 13.00 -7.82
N ASP A 731 1.15 13.25 -7.75
CA ASP A 731 1.72 14.45 -7.13
C ASP A 731 1.26 15.72 -7.86
N MET A 732 1.29 15.73 -9.20
CA MET A 732 0.85 16.86 -10.01
C MET A 732 -0.63 17.20 -9.76
N TYR A 733 -1.52 16.21 -9.83
CA TYR A 733 -2.94 16.43 -9.56
C TYR A 733 -3.20 16.86 -8.11
N GLY A 734 -2.46 16.28 -7.16
CA GLY A 734 -2.52 16.63 -5.75
C GLY A 734 -2.16 18.10 -5.49
N LYS A 735 -1.00 18.55 -5.99
CA LYS A 735 -0.54 19.94 -5.86
C LYS A 735 -1.41 20.94 -6.61
N CYS A 736 -2.08 20.52 -7.68
CA CYS A 736 -3.07 21.35 -8.39
C CYS A 736 -4.45 21.41 -7.71
N GLY A 737 -4.63 20.79 -6.53
CA GLY A 737 -5.90 20.78 -5.80
C GLY A 737 -6.97 19.82 -6.35
N LEU A 738 -6.63 18.98 -7.33
CA LEU A 738 -7.53 18.01 -7.93
C LEU A 738 -7.36 16.64 -7.27
N VAL A 739 -7.66 16.56 -5.97
CA VAL A 739 -7.44 15.35 -5.14
C VAL A 739 -8.20 14.14 -5.67
N GLU A 740 -9.43 14.33 -6.17
CA GLU A 740 -10.23 13.26 -6.77
C GLU A 740 -9.60 12.72 -8.07
N ASP A 741 -8.94 13.58 -8.87
CA ASP A 741 -8.22 13.15 -10.08
C ASP A 741 -6.99 12.34 -9.68
N SER A 742 -6.27 12.78 -8.65
CA SER A 742 -5.16 12.03 -8.05
C SER A 742 -5.66 10.65 -7.55
N ARG A 743 -6.75 10.60 -6.79
CA ARG A 743 -7.32 9.33 -6.31
C ARG A 743 -7.70 8.38 -7.45
N ARG A 744 -8.29 8.90 -8.53
CA ARG A 744 -8.63 8.10 -9.71
C ARG A 744 -7.40 7.53 -10.42
N VAL A 745 -6.30 8.28 -10.48
CA VAL A 745 -5.03 7.75 -11.01
C VAL A 745 -4.54 6.62 -10.11
N TYR A 746 -4.55 6.80 -8.78
CA TYR A 746 -4.06 5.82 -7.82
C TYR A 746 -4.84 4.51 -7.86
N ASP A 747 -6.17 4.59 -7.92
CA ASP A 747 -7.04 3.42 -7.95
C ASP A 747 -6.85 2.59 -9.24
N ARG A 748 -6.41 3.22 -10.34
CA ARG A 748 -6.12 2.57 -11.62
C ARG A 748 -4.72 1.96 -11.73
N MET A 749 -3.79 2.31 -10.84
CA MET A 749 -2.43 1.76 -10.86
C MET A 749 -2.46 0.25 -10.60
N GLN A 750 -1.85 -0.54 -11.50
CA GLN A 750 -1.74 -1.99 -11.33
C GLN A 750 -0.79 -2.37 -10.19
N ASN A 751 0.32 -1.64 -10.07
CA ASN A 751 1.33 -1.83 -9.02
C ASN A 751 1.45 -0.56 -8.18
N LYS A 752 1.13 -0.65 -6.89
CA LYS A 752 1.21 0.48 -5.95
C LYS A 752 2.48 0.33 -5.10
N ASN A 753 3.42 1.28 -5.21
CA ASN A 753 4.65 1.31 -4.41
C ASN A 753 4.52 2.33 -3.26
N VAL A 754 5.58 2.50 -2.48
CA VAL A 754 5.55 3.46 -1.36
C VAL A 754 5.51 4.90 -1.86
N VAL A 755 6.19 5.20 -2.97
CA VAL A 755 6.22 6.54 -3.58
C VAL A 755 4.83 7.02 -3.99
N SER A 756 4.05 6.18 -4.70
CA SER A 756 2.69 6.53 -5.11
C SER A 756 1.74 6.71 -3.93
N ARG A 757 1.95 5.95 -2.85
CA ARG A 757 1.22 6.10 -1.59
C ARG A 757 1.58 7.39 -0.86
N CYS A 758 2.87 7.73 -0.72
CA CYS A 758 3.28 8.98 -0.09
C CYS A 758 2.84 10.21 -0.91
N ALA A 759 2.83 10.13 -2.25
CA ALA A 759 2.29 11.18 -3.12
C ALA A 759 0.79 11.39 -2.88
N LEU A 760 0.00 10.32 -2.79
CA LEU A 760 -1.45 10.43 -2.51
C LEU A 760 -1.72 10.97 -1.09
N LEU A 761 -1.02 10.48 -0.07
CA LEU A 761 -1.15 10.99 1.29
C LEU A 761 -0.75 12.47 1.37
N GLY A 762 0.31 12.85 0.66
CA GLY A 762 0.75 14.24 0.51
C GLY A 762 -0.33 15.10 -0.13
N ALA A 763 -0.94 14.63 -1.22
CA ALA A 763 -2.03 15.32 -1.92
C ALA A 763 -3.25 15.60 -1.00
N TYR A 764 -3.71 14.59 -0.24
CA TYR A 764 -4.80 14.78 0.72
C TYR A 764 -4.41 15.76 1.83
N CYS A 765 -3.19 15.64 2.37
CA CYS A 765 -2.74 16.47 3.47
C CYS A 765 -2.52 17.94 3.06
N GLN A 766 -2.00 18.21 1.86
CA GLN A 766 -1.81 19.57 1.34
C GLN A 766 -3.13 20.30 1.08
N ASN A 767 -4.18 19.58 0.70
CA ASN A 767 -5.50 20.15 0.43
C ASN A 767 -6.40 20.23 1.68
N GLY A 768 -5.89 19.90 2.87
CA GLY A 768 -6.65 19.97 4.13
C GLY A 768 -7.59 18.78 4.41
N ASP A 769 -7.62 17.78 3.52
CA ASP A 769 -8.43 16.57 3.66
C ASP A 769 -7.70 15.53 4.51
N PHE A 770 -7.68 15.74 5.82
CA PHE A 770 -6.90 14.88 6.73
C PHE A 770 -7.56 13.54 7.07
N LYS A 771 -8.90 13.42 6.97
CA LYS A 771 -9.62 12.16 7.32
C LYS A 771 -9.26 10.99 6.38
N PRO A 772 -9.25 11.15 5.04
CA PRO A 772 -8.79 10.09 4.12
C PRO A 772 -7.37 9.61 4.39
N VAL A 773 -6.47 10.50 4.85
CA VAL A 773 -5.08 10.15 5.19
C VAL A 773 -5.02 9.06 6.26
N LEU A 774 -5.84 9.17 7.32
CA LEU A 774 -5.90 8.17 8.39
C LEU A 774 -6.56 6.86 7.98
N ILE A 775 -7.51 6.91 7.04
CA ILE A 775 -8.15 5.71 6.48
C ILE A 775 -7.14 4.95 5.63
N LEU A 776 -6.48 5.65 4.69
CA LEU A 776 -5.44 5.08 3.84
C LEU A 776 -4.27 4.54 4.66
N PHE A 777 -3.89 5.21 5.74
CA PHE A 777 -2.87 4.71 6.67
C PHE A 777 -3.21 3.33 7.24
N ARG A 778 -4.46 3.08 7.62
CA ARG A 778 -4.90 1.78 8.15
C ARG A 778 -4.93 0.68 7.10
N GLU A 779 -5.12 1.05 5.84
CA GLU A 779 -5.05 0.13 4.70
C GLU A 779 -3.60 -0.17 4.27
N MET A 780 -2.62 0.54 4.82
CA MET A 780 -1.21 0.45 4.42
C MET A 780 -0.37 -0.27 5.47
N GLU A 781 0.16 -1.45 5.13
CA GLU A 781 1.32 -2.04 5.82
C GLU A 781 2.57 -1.21 5.48
N MET A 782 2.80 -0.18 6.28
CA MET A 782 3.90 0.76 6.07
C MET A 782 5.20 0.17 6.59
N ASN A 783 6.23 0.08 5.75
CA ASN A 783 7.62 -0.18 6.18
C ASN A 783 8.45 1.11 6.28
N ASP A 784 8.19 2.14 5.48
CA ASP A 784 9.11 3.28 5.30
C ASP A 784 8.88 4.48 6.25
N MET A 785 9.97 5.18 6.61
CA MET A 785 9.99 6.34 7.52
C MET A 785 9.42 7.64 6.91
N TYR A 786 9.52 7.82 5.59
CA TYR A 786 9.23 9.12 4.93
C TYR A 786 7.77 9.58 5.02
N CYS A 787 6.82 8.64 5.09
CA CYS A 787 5.40 8.97 5.14
C CYS A 787 4.95 9.42 6.57
N PHE A 788 5.75 9.21 7.62
CA PHE A 788 5.37 9.56 9.00
C PHE A 788 5.14 11.05 9.19
N GLY A 789 5.97 11.92 8.59
CA GLY A 789 5.77 13.37 8.68
C GLY A 789 4.40 13.83 8.16
N THR A 790 3.93 13.23 7.05
CA THR A 790 2.60 13.53 6.47
C THR A 790 1.47 12.98 7.33
N LEU A 791 1.63 11.80 7.91
CA LEU A 791 0.64 11.22 8.85
C LEU A 791 0.51 12.05 10.12
N ILE A 792 1.64 12.46 10.69
CA ILE A 792 1.68 13.30 11.90
C ILE A 792 1.05 14.65 11.61
N ARG A 793 1.32 15.26 10.45
CA ARG A 793 0.67 16.50 10.01
C ARG A 793 -0.85 16.36 9.86
N ALA A 794 -1.32 15.23 9.34
CA ALA A 794 -2.76 14.96 9.28
C ALA A 794 -3.39 14.76 10.66
N CYS A 795 -2.70 14.07 11.58
CA CYS A 795 -3.12 13.97 12.98
C CYS A 795 -3.17 15.35 13.65
N ALA A 796 -2.21 16.22 13.36
CA ALA A 796 -2.13 17.59 13.87
C ALA A 796 -3.29 18.45 13.34
N GLY A 797 -3.58 18.35 12.04
CA GLY A 797 -4.69 19.06 11.39
C GLY A 797 -6.08 18.64 11.90
N LEU A 798 -6.25 17.39 12.34
CA LEU A 798 -7.49 16.90 12.95
C LEU A 798 -7.52 17.05 14.48
N ALA A 799 -6.42 17.49 15.10
CA ALA A 799 -6.23 17.50 16.55
C ALA A 799 -6.50 16.14 17.24
N VAL A 800 -6.22 15.01 16.55
CA VAL A 800 -6.50 13.65 17.06
C VAL A 800 -5.31 13.05 17.80
N VAL A 801 -5.14 13.42 19.07
CA VAL A 801 -3.96 13.02 19.86
C VAL A 801 -3.77 11.50 20.01
N ARG A 802 -4.86 10.72 20.06
CA ARG A 802 -4.77 9.26 20.26
C ARG A 802 -4.08 8.59 19.07
N GLN A 803 -4.56 8.88 17.87
CA GLN A 803 -3.99 8.41 16.61
C GLN A 803 -2.60 9.00 16.40
N GLY A 804 -2.38 10.27 16.75
CA GLY A 804 -1.06 10.90 16.73
C GLY A 804 -0.03 10.17 17.60
N LYS A 805 -0.42 9.77 18.83
CA LYS A 805 0.43 8.97 19.74
C LYS A 805 0.73 7.58 19.16
N GLU A 806 -0.24 6.93 18.53
CA GLU A 806 -0.03 5.63 17.86
C GLU A 806 1.02 5.75 16.75
N VAL A 807 0.89 6.74 15.87
CA VAL A 807 1.82 7.02 14.78
C VAL A 807 3.22 7.37 15.32
N HIS A 808 3.30 8.17 16.38
CA HIS A 808 4.56 8.50 17.05
C HIS A 808 5.24 7.27 17.67
N CYS A 809 4.50 6.40 18.37
CA CYS A 809 5.05 5.15 18.90
C CYS A 809 5.56 4.22 17.80
N GLN A 810 4.85 4.15 16.66
CA GLN A 810 5.30 3.36 15.51
C GLN A 810 6.58 3.94 14.88
N TYR A 811 6.71 5.26 14.79
CA TYR A 811 7.92 5.94 14.33
C TYR A 811 9.13 5.57 15.22
N LEU A 812 8.98 5.67 16.54
CA LEU A 812 10.04 5.30 17.49
C LEU A 812 10.41 3.81 17.42
N ARG A 813 9.42 2.91 17.32
CA ARG A 813 9.66 1.45 17.23
C ARG A 813 10.45 1.03 16.00
N LYS A 814 10.42 1.84 14.94
CA LYS A 814 11.20 1.61 13.71
C LYS A 814 12.62 2.19 13.76
N GLY A 815 13.02 2.74 14.90
CA GLY A 815 14.32 3.43 15.04
C GLY A 815 14.30 4.86 14.50
N GLY A 816 13.12 5.45 14.29
CA GLY A 816 13.02 6.86 13.94
C GLY A 816 13.39 7.74 15.13
N CYS A 817 14.53 8.44 15.03
CA CYS A 817 14.96 9.49 15.96
C CYS A 817 15.88 10.48 15.23
N GLY A 818 15.78 11.77 15.55
CA GLY A 818 16.67 12.82 15.03
C GLY A 818 16.33 13.33 13.62
N ASP A 819 15.20 12.94 13.03
CA ASP A 819 14.72 13.57 11.79
C ASP A 819 14.01 14.89 12.13
N VAL A 820 14.70 16.00 11.88
CA VAL A 820 14.21 17.35 12.17
C VAL A 820 12.84 17.63 11.55
N ILE A 821 12.52 17.08 10.37
CA ILE A 821 11.24 17.32 9.68
C ILE A 821 10.11 16.59 10.41
N VAL A 822 10.32 15.32 10.77
CA VAL A 822 9.32 14.52 11.49
C VAL A 822 9.14 15.05 12.91
N GLU A 823 10.23 15.41 13.58
CA GLU A 823 10.18 15.94 14.94
C GLU A 823 9.53 17.34 14.99
N SER A 824 9.72 18.18 13.98
CA SER A 824 8.94 19.43 13.80
C SER A 824 7.44 19.16 13.68
N ALA A 825 7.06 18.14 12.91
CA ALA A 825 5.66 17.75 12.76
C ALA A 825 5.09 17.20 14.08
N LEU A 826 5.88 16.47 14.87
CA LEU A 826 5.47 15.99 16.20
C LEU A 826 5.25 17.15 17.18
N VAL A 827 6.11 18.16 17.13
CA VAL A 827 5.93 19.40 17.88
C VAL A 827 4.60 20.07 17.50
N ASP A 828 4.31 20.24 16.21
CA ASP A 828 3.04 20.81 15.72
C ASP A 828 1.82 19.99 16.18
N LEU A 829 1.91 18.65 16.11
CA LEU A 829 0.86 17.73 16.56
C LEU A 829 0.53 17.94 18.04
N TYR A 830 1.53 17.86 18.92
CA TYR A 830 1.28 17.97 20.35
C TYR A 830 0.85 19.37 20.76
N ALA A 831 1.38 20.42 20.10
CA ALA A 831 0.97 21.80 20.32
C ALA A 831 -0.50 22.01 19.96
N LYS A 832 -0.94 21.61 18.76
CA LYS A 832 -2.35 21.74 18.31
C LYS A 832 -3.33 20.88 19.11
N CYS A 833 -2.87 19.76 19.66
CA CYS A 833 -3.68 18.90 20.52
C CYS A 833 -3.79 19.39 21.98
N GLY A 834 -3.18 20.52 22.35
CA GLY A 834 -3.24 21.06 23.72
C GLY A 834 -2.20 20.47 24.69
N TYR A 835 -1.28 19.63 24.21
CA TYR A 835 -0.25 18.98 25.01
C TYR A 835 1.09 19.73 24.90
N ILE A 836 1.07 21.03 25.21
CA ILE A 836 2.23 21.92 25.01
C ILE A 836 3.50 21.46 25.76
N ASN A 837 3.35 20.90 26.96
CA ASN A 837 4.46 20.33 27.74
C ASN A 837 5.16 19.18 27.00
N TYR A 838 4.42 18.37 26.23
CA TYR A 838 5.00 17.31 25.42
C TYR A 838 5.72 17.86 24.20
N ALA A 839 5.12 18.87 23.53
CA ALA A 839 5.76 19.56 22.42
C ALA A 839 7.09 20.20 22.84
N GLN A 840 7.13 20.88 23.99
CA GLN A 840 8.33 21.49 24.54
C GLN A 840 9.42 20.45 24.86
N ARG A 841 9.06 19.29 25.41
CA ARG A 841 10.03 18.20 25.67
C ARG A 841 10.68 17.69 24.39
N ILE A 842 9.90 17.50 23.33
CA ILE A 842 10.42 17.07 22.02
C ILE A 842 11.34 18.15 21.46
N PHE A 843 10.91 19.41 21.51
CA PHE A 843 11.70 20.56 21.06
C PHE A 843 13.06 20.71 21.78
N LEU A 844 13.07 20.50 23.10
CA LEU A 844 14.30 20.53 23.90
C LEU A 844 15.24 19.35 23.58
N GLY A 845 14.70 18.21 23.15
CA GLY A 845 15.47 17.04 22.75
C GLY A 845 16.11 17.10 21.35
N LEU A 846 15.78 18.11 20.54
CA LEU A 846 16.30 18.24 19.17
C LEU A 846 17.81 18.55 19.16
N PRO A 847 18.63 17.83 18.36
CA PRO A 847 20.08 18.09 18.26
C PRO A 847 20.40 19.40 17.54
N ALA A 848 19.56 19.79 16.58
CA ALA A 848 19.65 21.07 15.86
C ALA A 848 18.24 21.61 15.61
N ARG A 849 18.03 22.89 15.91
CA ARG A 849 16.74 23.58 15.76
C ARG A 849 16.82 24.53 14.58
N ASN A 850 15.97 24.32 13.59
CA ASN A 850 15.84 25.23 12.46
C ASN A 850 14.70 26.23 12.70
N LEU A 851 14.60 27.24 11.84
CA LEU A 851 13.57 28.28 11.94
C LEU A 851 12.14 27.72 12.00
N ILE A 852 11.87 26.61 11.30
CA ILE A 852 10.56 25.94 11.30
C ILE A 852 10.22 25.41 12.69
N THR A 853 11.17 24.75 13.37
CA THR A 853 10.95 24.23 14.74
C THR A 853 10.67 25.34 15.75
N TRP A 854 11.39 26.47 15.66
CA TRP A 854 11.16 27.65 16.50
C TRP A 854 9.78 28.26 16.26
N ASN A 855 9.44 28.53 15.00
CA ASN A 855 8.14 29.09 14.62
C ASN A 855 6.98 28.19 15.08
N THR A 856 7.15 26.86 14.98
CA THR A 856 6.14 25.89 15.42
C THR A 856 5.94 25.93 16.94
N MET A 857 7.00 26.04 17.75
CA MET A 857 6.86 26.18 19.20
C MET A 857 6.28 27.53 19.63
N ILE A 858 6.74 28.64 19.04
CA ILE A 858 6.21 29.98 19.35
C ILE A 858 4.71 30.01 19.07
N ARG A 859 4.29 29.54 17.88
CA ARG A 859 2.88 29.40 17.53
C ARG A 859 2.13 28.45 18.45
N GLY A 860 2.76 27.34 18.85
CA GLY A 860 2.20 26.37 19.76
C GLY A 860 1.86 26.97 21.12
N PHE A 861 2.77 27.73 21.72
CA PHE A 861 2.50 28.44 22.97
C PHE A 861 1.41 29.49 22.81
N ALA A 862 1.44 30.25 21.70
CA ALA A 862 0.43 31.26 21.38
C ALA A 862 -0.99 30.67 21.29
N GLN A 863 -1.16 29.55 20.58
CA GLN A 863 -2.45 28.85 20.41
C GLN A 863 -3.01 28.28 21.71
N ASN A 864 -2.14 27.98 22.68
CA ASN A 864 -2.53 27.45 23.97
C ASN A 864 -2.76 28.53 25.04
N GLY A 865 -2.66 29.83 24.68
CA GLY A 865 -2.88 30.95 25.59
C GLY A 865 -1.67 31.34 26.44
N ASN A 866 -0.51 30.74 26.18
CA ASN A 866 0.75 30.96 26.90
C ASN A 866 1.63 31.99 26.18
N ALA A 867 1.14 33.24 26.03
CA ALA A 867 1.88 34.25 25.27
C ALA A 867 3.22 34.64 25.91
N GLY A 868 3.32 34.64 27.24
CA GLY A 868 4.57 34.94 27.93
C GLY A 868 5.69 33.98 27.53
N GLU A 869 5.41 32.68 27.50
CA GLU A 869 6.34 31.66 27.03
C GLU A 869 6.60 31.77 25.53
N ALA A 870 5.60 32.11 24.71
CA ALA A 870 5.81 32.33 23.27
C ALA A 870 6.82 33.46 23.00
N LEU A 871 6.73 34.57 23.73
CA LEU A 871 7.66 35.70 23.63
C LEU A 871 9.04 35.35 24.19
N SER A 872 9.10 34.58 25.28
CA SER A 872 10.36 34.04 25.81
C SER A 872 11.08 33.17 24.77
N MET A 873 10.35 32.28 24.09
CA MET A 873 10.88 31.44 23.01
C MET A 873 11.40 32.27 21.81
N PHE A 874 10.71 33.37 21.47
CA PHE A 874 11.19 34.29 20.43
C PHE A 874 12.52 34.94 20.82
N ASN A 875 12.63 35.44 22.05
CA ASN A 875 13.87 36.05 22.54
C ASN A 875 15.02 35.03 22.60
N GLU A 876 14.73 33.79 23.01
CA GLU A 876 15.71 32.70 22.99
C GLU A 876 16.19 32.40 21.56
N MET A 877 15.29 32.36 20.58
CA MET A 877 15.64 32.17 19.17
C MET A 877 16.61 33.24 18.67
N VAL A 878 16.34 34.52 18.98
CA VAL A 878 17.19 35.66 18.61
C VAL A 878 18.54 35.58 19.31
N ASN A 879 18.56 35.26 20.61
CA ASN A 879 19.80 35.11 21.39
C ASN A 879 20.70 33.97 20.90
N GLN A 880 20.11 32.90 20.35
CA GLN A 880 20.85 31.80 19.70
C GLN A 880 21.31 32.14 18.28
N GLY A 881 21.14 33.39 17.83
CA GLY A 881 21.61 33.87 16.52
C GLY A 881 20.73 33.46 15.34
N THR A 882 19.53 32.92 15.59
CA THR A 882 18.58 32.58 14.52
C THR A 882 17.76 33.82 14.17
N LYS A 883 17.83 34.26 12.91
CA LYS A 883 17.11 35.45 12.44
C LYS A 883 15.61 35.15 12.27
N PRO A 884 14.71 35.96 12.86
CA PRO A 884 13.28 35.88 12.59
C PRO A 884 12.93 36.08 11.12
N ASP A 885 11.88 35.40 10.66
CA ASP A 885 11.30 35.59 9.33
C ASP A 885 9.86 36.14 9.40
N TYR A 886 9.27 36.29 8.22
CA TYR A 886 7.88 36.67 8.02
C TYR A 886 6.90 35.80 8.84
N ILE A 887 7.16 34.50 8.99
CA ILE A 887 6.28 33.58 9.71
C ILE A 887 6.46 33.71 11.23
N THR A 888 7.68 33.99 11.70
CA THR A 888 7.96 34.24 13.12
C THR A 888 7.12 35.40 13.64
N PHE A 889 7.09 36.52 12.93
CA PHE A 889 6.34 37.70 13.36
C PHE A 889 4.82 37.48 13.36
N ILE A 890 4.27 36.68 12.43
CA ILE A 890 2.87 36.22 12.53
C ILE A 890 2.64 35.49 13.84
N ALA A 891 3.52 34.54 14.21
CA ALA A 891 3.35 33.74 15.43
C ALA A 891 3.43 34.60 16.72
N VAL A 892 4.33 35.59 16.75
CA VAL A 892 4.50 36.54 17.86
C VAL A 892 3.30 37.48 17.98
N LEU A 893 2.87 38.12 16.89
CA LEU A 893 1.70 39.00 16.89
C LEU A 893 0.41 38.24 17.21
N PHE A 894 0.31 36.99 16.76
CA PHE A 894 -0.79 36.10 17.12
C PHE A 894 -0.82 35.81 18.63
N ALA A 895 0.34 35.61 19.26
CA ALA A 895 0.46 35.47 20.72
C ALA A 895 0.01 36.74 21.45
N CYS A 896 0.46 37.90 20.98
CA CYS A 896 0.04 39.19 21.52
C CYS A 896 -1.48 39.37 21.43
N SER A 897 -2.10 39.04 20.29
CA SER A 897 -3.56 39.14 20.09
C SER A 897 -4.35 38.28 21.08
N HIS A 898 -3.94 37.01 21.28
CA HIS A 898 -4.67 36.11 22.17
C HIS A 898 -4.55 36.46 23.66
N SER A 899 -3.49 37.17 24.05
CA SER A 899 -3.27 37.61 25.44
C SER A 899 -3.52 39.10 25.67
N GLY A 900 -3.96 39.84 24.65
CA GLY A 900 -4.24 41.28 24.76
C GLY A 900 -3.02 42.14 25.05
N LEU A 901 -1.82 41.70 24.66
CA LEU A 901 -0.55 42.40 24.91
C LEU A 901 -0.33 43.50 23.86
N VAL A 902 -1.13 44.56 23.92
CA VAL A 902 -1.19 45.61 22.88
C VAL A 902 0.16 46.31 22.69
N ASP A 903 0.80 46.74 23.78
CA ASP A 903 2.04 47.51 23.70
C ASP A 903 3.19 46.69 23.08
N GLN A 904 3.32 45.42 23.48
CA GLN A 904 4.30 44.51 22.90
C GLN A 904 3.97 44.21 21.43
N GLY A 905 2.69 44.03 21.08
CA GLY A 905 2.27 43.83 19.69
C GLY A 905 2.65 45.01 18.80
N ARG A 906 2.46 46.26 19.26
CA ARG A 906 2.90 47.47 18.55
C ARG A 906 4.42 47.51 18.39
N GLU A 907 5.16 47.19 19.44
CA GLU A 907 6.62 47.15 19.44
C GLU A 907 7.16 46.12 18.41
N TYR A 908 6.66 44.89 18.44
CA TYR A 908 7.08 43.85 17.50
C TYR A 908 6.70 44.17 16.06
N PHE A 909 5.51 44.77 15.83
CA PHE A 909 5.10 45.20 14.49
C PHE A 909 6.04 46.28 13.92
N LYS A 910 6.53 47.19 14.77
CA LYS A 910 7.49 48.22 14.39
C LYS A 910 8.91 47.65 14.16
N ILE A 911 9.39 46.80 15.07
CA ILE A 911 10.72 46.17 14.98
C ILE A 911 10.85 45.30 13.71
N MET A 912 9.77 44.63 13.30
CA MET A 912 9.72 43.82 12.09
C MET A 912 10.15 44.62 10.83
N ASP A 913 9.62 45.83 10.67
CA ASP A 913 9.94 46.70 9.54
C ASP A 913 11.26 47.47 9.76
N GLU A 914 11.44 48.08 10.93
CA GLU A 914 12.57 48.99 11.16
C GLU A 914 13.91 48.25 11.29
N VAL A 915 13.95 47.16 12.06
CA VAL A 915 15.18 46.41 12.40
C VAL A 915 15.40 45.27 11.43
N TYR A 916 14.37 44.46 11.16
CA TYR A 916 14.50 43.25 10.35
C TYR A 916 14.21 43.47 8.86
N LYS A 917 13.71 44.65 8.46
CA LYS A 917 13.36 44.99 7.07
C LYS A 917 12.38 44.00 6.44
N ILE A 918 11.46 43.48 7.25
CA ILE A 918 10.40 42.55 6.81
C ILE A 918 9.12 43.36 6.60
N ASN A 919 8.67 43.44 5.35
CA ASN A 919 7.43 44.13 5.01
C ASN A 919 6.21 43.40 5.59
N ALA A 920 5.33 44.14 6.26
CA ALA A 920 4.07 43.61 6.77
C ALA A 920 3.15 43.19 5.63
N GLY A 921 2.71 41.92 5.63
CA GLY A 921 1.66 41.43 4.73
C GLY A 921 0.31 41.26 5.42
N ILE A 922 -0.68 40.74 4.68
CA ILE A 922 -2.10 40.68 5.10
C ILE A 922 -2.26 39.96 6.44
N GLU A 923 -1.52 38.88 6.68
CA GLU A 923 -1.60 38.09 7.91
C GLU A 923 -1.13 38.88 9.14
N HIS A 924 -0.11 39.72 8.98
CA HIS A 924 0.38 40.59 10.05
C HIS A 924 -0.65 41.66 10.41
N TYR A 925 -1.25 42.30 9.40
CA TYR A 925 -2.35 43.24 9.60
C TYR A 925 -3.57 42.56 10.23
N SER A 926 -3.90 41.32 9.84
CA SER A 926 -4.98 40.56 10.46
C SER A 926 -4.75 40.32 11.95
N CYS A 927 -3.52 39.97 12.36
CA CYS A 927 -3.19 39.82 13.78
C CYS A 927 -3.26 41.15 14.54
N MET A 928 -2.81 42.26 13.94
CA MET A 928 -2.90 43.60 14.56
C MET A 928 -4.34 44.10 14.69
N VAL A 929 -5.18 43.89 13.67
CA VAL A 929 -6.60 44.25 13.70
C VAL A 929 -7.35 43.41 14.74
N ASP A 930 -7.06 42.12 14.85
CA ASP A 930 -7.63 41.25 15.90
C ASP A 930 -7.17 41.71 17.30
N LEU A 931 -5.88 42.03 17.48
CA LEU A 931 -5.33 42.53 18.74
C LEU A 931 -5.97 43.86 19.17
N LEU A 932 -5.98 44.86 18.29
CA LEU A 932 -6.54 46.18 18.57
C LEU A 932 -8.06 46.13 18.73
N GLY A 933 -8.73 45.34 17.88
CA GLY A 933 -10.17 45.12 17.94
C GLY A 933 -10.62 44.49 19.26
N ARG A 934 -9.92 43.44 19.72
CA ARG A 934 -10.18 42.80 21.03
C ARG A 934 -9.81 43.67 22.22
N ALA A 935 -8.90 44.61 22.05
CA ALA A 935 -8.52 45.55 23.11
C ALA A 935 -9.41 46.81 23.14
N GLY A 936 -10.33 46.97 22.17
CA GLY A 936 -11.23 48.12 22.05
C GLY A 936 -10.64 49.34 21.34
N PHE A 937 -9.41 49.26 20.81
CA PHE A 937 -8.75 50.33 20.04
C PHE A 937 -9.18 50.33 18.57
N ILE A 938 -10.50 50.42 18.33
CA ILE A 938 -11.10 50.24 17.00
C ILE A 938 -10.71 51.36 16.03
N GLU A 939 -10.66 52.63 16.48
CA GLU A 939 -10.28 53.76 15.62
C GLU A 939 -8.81 53.69 15.19
N GLU A 940 -7.92 53.21 16.07
CA GLU A 940 -6.51 52.97 15.74
C GLU A 940 -6.38 51.85 14.69
N ALA A 941 -7.19 50.79 14.80
CA ALA A 941 -7.22 49.72 13.81
C ALA A 941 -7.78 50.18 12.45
N GLU A 942 -8.79 51.06 12.44
CA GLU A 942 -9.33 51.70 11.23
C GLU A 942 -8.26 52.56 10.53
N ASP A 943 -7.52 53.39 11.29
CA ASP A 943 -6.43 54.22 10.77
C ASP A 943 -5.25 53.38 10.24
N LEU A 944 -4.89 52.30 10.96
CA LEU A 944 -3.84 51.36 10.53
C LEU A 944 -4.18 50.70 9.18
N LEU A 945 -5.44 50.29 8.97
CA LEU A 945 -5.90 49.76 7.69
C LEU A 945 -5.94 50.83 6.60
N GLY A 946 -6.41 52.04 6.94
CA GLY A 946 -6.49 53.16 6.01
C GLY A 946 -5.12 53.58 5.43
N LYS A 947 -4.06 53.47 6.23
CA LYS A 947 -2.67 53.75 5.83
C LYS A 947 -1.98 52.56 5.15
N SER A 948 -2.57 51.37 5.17
CA SER A 948 -1.96 50.16 4.63
C SER A 948 -2.12 50.03 3.11
N VAL A 949 -1.25 49.22 2.49
CA VAL A 949 -1.37 48.79 1.08
C VAL A 949 -2.62 47.90 0.86
N TYR A 950 -3.19 47.35 1.94
CA TYR A 950 -4.33 46.42 1.94
C TYR A 950 -5.67 47.07 2.30
N ARG A 951 -5.78 48.41 2.15
CA ARG A 951 -7.01 49.18 2.43
C ARG A 951 -8.27 48.69 1.72
N ASP A 952 -8.13 47.90 0.65
CA ASP A 952 -9.23 47.37 -0.15
C ASP A 952 -9.56 45.89 0.17
N ASP A 953 -8.87 45.26 1.15
CA ASP A 953 -9.10 43.86 1.55
C ASP A 953 -10.32 43.70 2.46
N LEU A 954 -11.38 43.07 1.93
CA LEU A 954 -12.65 42.87 2.61
C LEU A 954 -12.56 41.99 3.87
N SER A 955 -11.57 41.09 3.98
CA SER A 955 -11.44 40.17 5.11
C SER A 955 -11.00 40.90 6.38
N LEU A 956 -10.06 41.85 6.25
CA LEU A 956 -9.56 42.67 7.35
C LEU A 956 -10.64 43.61 7.91
N TRP A 957 -11.39 44.27 7.01
CA TRP A 957 -12.53 45.10 7.40
C TRP A 957 -13.66 44.27 8.04
N GLY A 958 -13.88 43.05 7.56
CA GLY A 958 -14.84 42.12 8.16
C GLY A 958 -14.46 41.69 9.57
N ALA A 959 -13.18 41.42 9.83
CA ALA A 959 -12.66 41.11 11.15
C ALA A 959 -12.82 42.31 12.11
N LEU A 960 -12.52 43.52 11.64
CA LEU A 960 -12.70 44.75 12.42
C LEU A 960 -14.18 45.02 12.74
N LEU A 961 -15.08 44.87 11.75
CA LEU A 961 -16.52 45.02 11.96
C LEU A 961 -17.07 43.96 12.93
N GLY A 962 -16.52 42.74 12.89
CA GLY A 962 -16.77 41.70 13.87
C GLY A 962 -16.38 42.14 15.29
N ALA A 963 -15.19 42.74 15.47
CA ALA A 963 -14.76 43.28 16.76
C ALA A 963 -15.65 44.44 17.25
N CYS A 964 -16.17 45.28 16.35
CA CYS A 964 -17.13 46.34 16.69
C CYS A 964 -18.42 45.81 17.32
N THR A 965 -18.83 44.57 17.02
CA THR A 965 -20.02 43.95 17.65
C THR A 965 -19.84 43.76 19.16
N SER A 966 -18.61 43.63 19.64
CA SER A 966 -18.30 43.44 21.05
C SER A 966 -18.24 44.74 21.86
N TYR A 967 -18.00 45.89 21.19
CA TYR A 967 -17.72 47.18 21.86
C TYR A 967 -18.75 48.30 21.60
N SER A 968 -19.91 47.99 20.99
CA SER A 968 -21.08 48.90 20.88
C SER A 968 -20.81 50.31 20.32
N ASN A 969 -19.73 50.53 19.57
CA ASN A 969 -19.43 51.83 18.97
C ASN A 969 -20.10 51.96 17.59
N LEU A 970 -21.35 52.46 17.59
CA LEU A 970 -22.23 52.51 16.42
C LEU A 970 -21.64 53.30 15.24
N HIS A 971 -21.07 54.47 15.53
CA HIS A 971 -20.60 55.40 14.49
C HIS A 971 -19.44 54.80 13.67
N VAL A 972 -18.49 54.16 14.35
CA VAL A 972 -17.33 53.51 13.72
C VAL A 972 -17.78 52.27 12.94
N ALA A 973 -18.69 51.47 13.50
CA ALA A 973 -19.26 50.31 12.83
C ALA A 973 -19.98 50.66 11.51
N GLU A 974 -20.74 51.76 11.49
CA GLU A 974 -21.37 52.26 10.27
C GLU A 974 -20.37 52.68 9.20
N ARG A 975 -19.29 53.40 9.57
CA ARG A 975 -18.23 53.80 8.62
C ARG A 975 -17.59 52.58 7.99
N ILE A 976 -17.20 51.59 8.79
CA ILE A 976 -16.58 50.34 8.33
C ILE A 976 -17.54 49.56 7.42
N ALA A 977 -18.80 49.39 7.86
CA ALA A 977 -19.79 48.65 7.07
C ALA A 977 -20.11 49.34 5.73
N LYS A 978 -20.22 50.67 5.71
CA LYS A 978 -20.37 51.46 4.48
C LYS A 978 -19.15 51.26 3.56
N LYS A 979 -17.93 51.33 4.10
CA LYS A 979 -16.69 51.08 3.34
C LYS A 979 -16.66 49.67 2.74
N MET A 980 -17.07 48.65 3.48
CA MET A 980 -17.17 47.27 2.96
C MET A 980 -18.22 47.14 1.85
N MET A 981 -19.36 47.82 1.97
CA MET A 981 -20.41 47.82 0.95
C MET A 981 -20.02 48.60 -0.32
N GLU A 982 -19.12 49.58 -0.21
CA GLU A 982 -18.50 50.24 -1.36
C GLU A 982 -17.51 49.32 -2.09
N LEU A 983 -16.69 48.58 -1.34
CA LEU A 983 -15.69 47.65 -1.89
C LEU A 983 -16.33 46.42 -2.56
N ASP A 984 -17.31 45.79 -1.92
CA ASP A 984 -18.12 44.72 -2.52
C ASP A 984 -19.59 44.79 -2.05
N PRO A 985 -20.49 45.34 -2.90
CA PRO A 985 -21.91 45.41 -2.60
C PRO A 985 -22.59 44.05 -2.37
N LYS A 986 -21.99 42.95 -2.84
CA LYS A 986 -22.54 41.59 -2.73
C LYS A 986 -22.06 40.83 -1.49
N HIS A 987 -21.14 41.40 -0.72
CA HIS A 987 -20.60 40.74 0.46
C HIS A 987 -21.63 40.66 1.59
N HIS A 988 -22.00 39.46 2.05
CA HIS A 988 -23.11 39.28 3.00
C HIS A 988 -22.77 39.69 4.45
N LEU A 989 -21.50 39.61 4.88
CA LEU A 989 -21.11 39.88 6.27
C LEU A 989 -21.28 41.34 6.69
N SER A 990 -21.11 42.30 5.77
CA SER A 990 -21.26 43.74 6.05
C SER A 990 -22.69 44.10 6.47
N TYR A 991 -23.70 43.54 5.79
CA TYR A 991 -25.11 43.73 6.15
C TYR A 991 -25.49 42.96 7.43
N VAL A 992 -24.99 41.73 7.59
CA VAL A 992 -25.33 40.88 8.74
C VAL A 992 -24.75 41.44 10.04
N PHE A 993 -23.48 41.83 10.06
CA PHE A 993 -22.85 42.39 11.25
C PHE A 993 -23.44 43.74 11.63
N LEU A 994 -23.66 44.65 10.67
CA LEU A 994 -24.28 45.94 10.96
C LEU A 994 -25.74 45.79 11.44
N ALA A 995 -26.53 44.88 10.86
CA ALA A 995 -27.89 44.60 11.34
C ALA A 995 -27.88 44.03 12.78
N ASN A 996 -26.89 43.20 13.11
CA ASN A 996 -26.76 42.67 14.47
C ASN A 996 -26.37 43.76 15.48
N ILE A 997 -25.54 44.73 15.08
CA ILE A 997 -25.17 45.89 15.91
C ILE A 997 -26.38 46.79 16.15
N TYR A 998 -27.16 47.13 15.12
CA TYR A 998 -28.40 47.91 15.29
C TYR A 998 -29.39 47.22 16.23
N LYS A 999 -29.54 45.90 16.13
CA LYS A 999 -30.38 45.12 17.05
C LYS A 999 -29.85 45.13 18.48
N ALA A 1000 -28.54 44.99 18.67
CA ALA A 1000 -27.92 45.01 20.00
C ALA A 1000 -28.11 46.36 20.71
N LEU A 1001 -28.24 47.45 19.95
CA LEU A 1001 -28.51 48.80 20.45
C LEU A 1001 -30.01 49.17 20.50
N GLY A 1002 -30.91 48.25 20.09
CA GLY A 1002 -32.37 48.47 20.12
C GLY A 1002 -32.94 49.25 18.93
N GLN A 1003 -32.16 49.52 17.88
CA GLN A 1003 -32.59 50.19 16.66
C GLN A 1003 -33.14 49.17 15.64
N TRP A 1004 -34.37 48.70 15.88
CA TRP A 1004 -35.00 47.64 15.07
C TRP A 1004 -35.36 48.09 13.66
N ASP A 1005 -35.76 49.35 13.50
CA ASP A 1005 -36.19 49.91 12.21
C ASP A 1005 -35.02 50.00 11.22
N ASP A 1006 -33.86 50.47 11.68
CA ASP A 1006 -32.63 50.55 10.87
C ASP A 1006 -32.12 49.15 10.46
N ALA A 1007 -32.26 48.15 11.35
CA ALA A 1007 -31.95 46.76 11.03
C ALA A 1007 -32.89 46.16 9.97
N GLU A 1008 -34.17 46.55 9.95
CA GLU A 1008 -35.15 46.10 8.97
C GLU A 1008 -34.93 46.78 7.61
N ILE A 1009 -34.61 48.08 7.60
CA ILE A 1009 -34.18 48.82 6.39
C ILE A 1009 -32.95 48.14 5.77
N LEU A 1010 -31.96 47.77 6.58
CA LEU A 1010 -30.75 47.13 6.10
C LEU A 1010 -31.01 45.72 5.56
N ARG A 1011 -31.93 44.96 6.16
CA ARG A 1011 -32.39 43.66 5.64
C ARG A 1011 -33.12 43.79 4.31
N LYS A 1012 -33.90 44.86 4.12
CA LYS A 1012 -34.54 45.17 2.84
C LYS A 1012 -33.50 45.49 1.78
N LEU A 1013 -32.50 46.32 2.11
CA LEU A 1013 -31.37 46.62 1.22
C LEU A 1013 -30.59 45.36 0.81
N MET A 1014 -30.37 44.44 1.75
CA MET A 1014 -29.72 43.14 1.49
C MET A 1014 -30.53 42.29 0.50
N LYS A 1015 -31.87 42.27 0.62
CA LYS A 1015 -32.78 41.58 -0.31
C LYS A 1015 -32.80 42.23 -1.69
N ASP A 1016 -32.90 43.57 -1.75
CA ASP A 1016 -32.96 44.33 -3.00
C ASP A 1016 -31.68 44.15 -3.84
N ARG A 1017 -30.53 43.99 -3.16
CA ARG A 1017 -29.23 43.71 -3.81
C ARG A 1017 -28.99 42.22 -4.11
N GLY A 1018 -29.96 41.34 -3.81
CA GLY A 1018 -29.87 39.90 -4.08
C GLY A 1018 -28.82 39.16 -3.24
N VAL A 1019 -28.43 39.71 -2.09
CA VAL A 1019 -27.39 39.14 -1.22
C VAL A 1019 -28.00 38.05 -0.32
N GLN A 1020 -27.49 36.83 -0.42
CA GLN A 1020 -27.95 35.71 0.41
C GLN A 1020 -27.08 35.57 1.67
N LYS A 1021 -27.72 35.36 2.82
CA LYS A 1021 -27.02 35.01 4.06
C LYS A 1021 -26.49 33.59 3.93
N ILE A 1022 -25.18 33.42 4.09
CA ILE A 1022 -24.55 32.10 4.23
C ILE A 1022 -24.60 31.73 5.72
N PRO A 1023 -25.26 30.64 6.13
CA PRO A 1023 -25.25 30.20 7.53
C PRO A 1023 -23.84 29.76 7.93
N GLY A 1024 -23.37 30.24 9.07
CA GLY A 1024 -22.10 29.82 9.65
C GLY A 1024 -22.19 28.36 10.11
N GLN A 1025 -21.18 27.55 9.78
CA GLN A 1025 -21.09 26.15 10.20
C GLN A 1025 -20.02 26.03 11.29
N SER A 1026 -20.39 25.56 12.47
CA SER A 1026 -19.43 25.17 13.52
C SER A 1026 -19.52 23.66 13.75
N TRP A 1027 -18.36 23.03 13.94
CA TRP A 1027 -18.26 21.61 14.26
C TRP A 1027 -18.08 21.45 15.76
N ILE A 1028 -19.03 20.78 16.42
CA ILE A 1028 -18.89 20.36 17.81
C ILE A 1028 -18.84 18.83 17.82
N ASP A 1029 -17.72 18.28 18.28
CA ASP A 1029 -17.51 16.83 18.37
C ASP A 1029 -18.10 16.35 19.71
N ILE A 1030 -19.40 16.05 19.73
CA ILE A 1030 -20.05 15.45 20.90
C ILE A 1030 -19.70 13.96 20.89
N LYS A 1031 -19.03 13.52 21.96
CA LYS A 1031 -18.69 12.11 22.19
C LYS A 1031 -19.97 11.26 22.12
N ASN A 1032 -20.04 10.43 21.09
CA ASN A 1032 -21.08 9.46 20.77
C ASN A 1032 -22.46 10.06 20.45
N GLU A 1033 -22.88 9.83 19.21
CA GLU A 1033 -24.15 10.21 18.56
C GLU A 1033 -24.16 11.62 17.97
N GLY A 1034 -23.90 11.68 16.65
CA GLY A 1034 -24.07 12.90 15.86
C GLY A 1034 -25.55 13.19 15.64
N SER A 1035 -26.06 14.18 16.36
CA SER A 1035 -27.32 14.86 16.04
C SER A 1035 -27.03 16.24 15.46
N TYR A 1036 -27.73 16.54 14.37
CA TYR A 1036 -27.71 17.83 13.67
C TYR A 1036 -28.59 18.81 14.47
N LEU A 1037 -28.02 19.92 14.96
CA LEU A 1037 -28.78 21.03 15.53
C LEU A 1037 -28.73 22.20 14.54
N ASP A 1038 -29.77 22.30 13.71
CA ASP A 1038 -30.08 23.52 12.96
C ASP A 1038 -30.45 24.61 13.97
N THR A 1039 -29.67 25.69 14.04
CA THR A 1039 -30.10 26.93 14.69
C THR A 1039 -30.84 27.80 13.67
N ASP A 1040 -32.13 27.96 13.93
CA ASP A 1040 -33.06 28.97 13.42
C ASP A 1040 -33.44 28.96 11.92
N ASN A 1041 -34.43 28.10 11.62
CA ASN A 1041 -35.49 28.39 10.66
C ASN A 1041 -36.76 28.81 11.44
N SER A 1042 -36.89 30.09 11.80
CA SER A 1042 -38.17 30.66 12.23
C SER A 1042 -38.87 31.31 11.03
N GLY A 1043 -39.68 30.51 10.35
CA GLY A 1043 -40.68 30.94 9.37
C GLY A 1043 -42.09 30.70 9.92
N PHE A 1044 -42.77 31.79 10.25
CA PHE A 1044 -44.17 31.94 10.63
C PHE A 1044 -45.17 30.93 10.02
N PHE A 1045 -46.07 30.37 10.85
CA PHE A 1045 -47.53 30.51 10.69
C PHE A 1045 -48.28 30.35 12.03
N GLN A 1046 -49.33 31.15 12.14
CA GLN A 1046 -50.18 31.61 13.25
C GLN A 1046 -51.01 30.60 14.08
N ASN A 1047 -51.34 31.08 15.30
CA ASN A 1047 -52.52 30.86 16.17
C ASN A 1047 -52.69 29.46 16.82
N SER A 1048 -53.05 29.30 18.09
CA SER A 1048 -53.65 30.16 19.13
C SER A 1048 -53.45 29.51 20.50
N ASP A 1049 -53.54 30.31 21.58
CA ASP A 1049 -53.70 29.91 22.98
C ASP A 1049 -52.55 29.13 23.64
N PHE A 1050 -51.75 29.84 24.46
CA PHE A 1050 -51.85 29.71 25.91
C PHE A 1050 -51.07 30.84 26.59
N ARG A 1051 -51.81 31.69 27.29
CA ARG A 1051 -51.31 32.63 28.29
C ARG A 1051 -50.74 31.84 29.46
N ASP A 1052 -49.55 32.22 29.94
CA ASP A 1052 -49.31 32.64 31.33
C ASP A 1052 -47.85 32.39 31.79
N LYS A 1053 -47.33 33.41 32.48
CA LYS A 1053 -46.18 33.42 33.40
C LYS A 1053 -44.79 33.62 32.82
N GLU A 1054 -44.60 34.85 32.35
CA GLU A 1054 -43.38 35.61 32.61
C GLU A 1054 -43.47 36.20 34.04
N LEU A 1055 -42.61 35.77 34.97
CA LEU A 1055 -42.20 36.51 36.17
C LEU A 1055 -41.13 35.73 36.95
N GLN A 1056 -40.09 36.48 37.35
CA GLN A 1056 -38.96 36.12 38.21
C GLN A 1056 -37.77 35.42 37.52
N ARG A 1057 -36.70 36.17 37.24
CA ARG A 1057 -35.61 36.37 38.23
C ARG A 1057 -34.56 37.35 37.72
N GLN A 1058 -34.25 38.26 38.63
CA GLN A 1058 -33.32 39.37 38.54
C GLN A 1058 -31.87 38.90 38.37
N ARG A 1059 -31.06 39.72 37.70
CA ARG A 1059 -29.61 39.80 37.93
C ARG A 1059 -29.35 40.26 39.36
N PRO A 1060 -28.22 39.86 39.96
CA PRO A 1060 -27.32 40.93 40.43
C PRO A 1060 -25.83 40.65 40.18
N SER A 1061 -25.12 41.76 40.22
CA SER A 1061 -23.69 42.03 40.18
C SER A 1061 -22.84 41.35 41.27
N SER A 1062 -21.54 41.25 40.97
CA SER A 1062 -20.37 40.85 41.79
C SER A 1062 -20.28 41.46 43.21
N PRO A 1063 -19.52 40.87 44.17
CA PRO A 1063 -18.07 41.19 44.34
C PRO A 1063 -17.16 40.06 44.91
N MET A 1064 -15.85 40.35 44.95
CA MET A 1064 -14.74 39.60 45.58
C MET A 1064 -14.91 39.33 47.09
N ALA A 1065 -14.44 38.16 47.58
CA ALA A 1065 -13.44 38.00 48.66
C ALA A 1065 -13.38 36.56 49.24
N SER A 1066 -12.15 36.07 49.37
CA SER A 1066 -11.53 35.03 50.23
C SER A 1066 -12.33 34.31 51.33
N GLY A 1067 -12.09 33.00 51.46
CA GLY A 1067 -12.32 32.21 52.68
C GLY A 1067 -12.01 30.72 52.52
N ASN A 1068 -10.97 30.25 53.23
CA ASN A 1068 -10.34 28.93 53.17
C ASN A 1068 -11.22 27.73 53.59
N GLN A 1069 -10.98 26.58 52.95
CA GLN A 1069 -11.04 25.24 53.56
C GLN A 1069 -9.91 24.38 52.95
N GLU A 1070 -8.73 24.43 53.60
CA GLU A 1070 -7.76 23.33 53.73
C GLU A 1070 -8.45 22.14 54.43
N ASP A 1071 -8.07 20.86 54.40
CA ASP A 1071 -7.02 20.04 53.80
C ASP A 1071 -7.38 18.63 54.30
N GLU A 1072 -7.53 17.61 53.44
CA GLU A 1072 -7.47 16.21 53.93
C GLU A 1072 -7.05 15.14 52.88
N GLU A 1073 -6.75 15.51 51.63
CA GLU A 1073 -6.30 14.57 50.58
C GLU A 1073 -4.80 14.66 50.23
N SER A 1074 -3.97 15.34 51.02
CA SER A 1074 -2.57 15.61 50.68
C SER A 1074 -1.51 14.63 51.23
N LEU A 1075 -1.84 13.71 52.16
CA LEU A 1075 -0.79 12.91 52.84
C LEU A 1075 -0.33 11.63 52.09
N LEU A 1076 -1.10 11.09 51.15
CA LEU A 1076 -0.75 9.82 50.49
C LEU A 1076 0.30 9.97 49.36
N PRO A 1077 0.28 11.03 48.53
CA PRO A 1077 1.28 11.23 47.48
C PRO A 1077 2.67 11.62 48.00
N GLN A 1078 2.75 12.32 49.14
CA GLN A 1078 4.03 12.73 49.75
C GLN A 1078 4.80 11.52 50.34
N LEU A 1079 4.11 10.58 50.98
CA LEU A 1079 4.76 9.38 51.53
C LEU A 1079 5.34 8.45 50.45
N LEU A 1080 4.71 8.41 49.27
CA LEU A 1080 5.16 7.67 48.09
C LEU A 1080 6.33 8.35 47.38
N LYS A 1081 6.35 9.69 47.32
CA LYS A 1081 7.47 10.48 46.77
C LYS A 1081 8.75 10.38 47.61
N GLU A 1082 8.67 10.26 48.93
CA GLU A 1082 9.88 10.20 49.79
C GLU A 1082 10.51 8.81 49.92
N LYS A 1083 9.70 7.73 49.95
CA LYS A 1083 10.22 6.37 50.26
C LYS A 1083 10.55 5.53 49.01
N LEU A 1084 9.84 5.73 47.90
CA LEU A 1084 10.03 4.95 46.68
C LEU A 1084 11.41 5.16 46.02
N PRO A 1085 11.96 6.41 45.94
CA PRO A 1085 13.28 6.63 45.38
C PRO A 1085 14.40 6.00 46.22
N ARG A 1086 14.31 6.04 47.55
CA ARG A 1086 15.31 5.44 48.46
C ARG A 1086 15.34 3.91 48.38
N ILE A 1087 14.21 3.26 48.10
CA ILE A 1087 14.12 1.81 47.91
C ILE A 1087 14.66 1.41 46.54
N LEU A 1088 14.31 2.15 45.48
CA LEU A 1088 14.85 1.94 44.13
C LEU A 1088 16.37 2.16 44.08
N GLN A 1089 16.88 3.16 44.80
CA GLN A 1089 18.31 3.49 44.86
C GLN A 1089 19.13 2.39 45.58
N LYS A 1090 18.58 1.76 46.62
CA LYS A 1090 19.20 0.59 47.28
C LYS A 1090 19.25 -0.65 46.38
N TYR A 1091 18.24 -0.86 45.54
CA TYR A 1091 18.20 -1.99 44.60
C TYR A 1091 19.05 -1.77 43.34
N VAL A 1092 19.18 -0.52 42.88
CA VAL A 1092 20.10 -0.13 41.80
C VAL A 1092 21.56 -0.27 42.25
N GLN A 1093 21.89 0.08 43.50
CA GLN A 1093 23.22 -0.16 44.07
C GLN A 1093 23.55 -1.65 44.21
N ALA A 1094 22.57 -2.51 44.50
CA ALA A 1094 22.75 -3.96 44.52
C ALA A 1094 22.98 -4.57 43.12
N PHE A 1095 22.37 -4.00 42.08
CA PHE A 1095 22.56 -4.42 40.68
C PHE A 1095 23.86 -3.90 40.04
N GLN A 1096 24.38 -2.75 40.51
CA GLN A 1096 25.64 -2.18 40.04
C GLN A 1096 26.89 -2.94 40.55
N ALA A 1097 26.74 -3.82 41.53
CA ALA A 1097 27.83 -4.58 42.13
C ALA A 1097 28.17 -5.92 41.40
N ASP A 1098 27.37 -6.36 40.43
CA ASP A 1098 27.61 -7.61 39.67
C ASP A 1098 27.93 -7.32 38.18
N PRO A 1099 29.15 -7.63 37.68
CA PRO A 1099 29.61 -7.24 36.33
C PRO A 1099 28.82 -7.83 35.16
N ARG A 1100 27.91 -8.79 35.39
CA ARG A 1100 27.26 -9.57 34.34
C ARG A 1100 26.03 -8.92 33.69
N TYR A 1101 25.50 -7.81 34.23
CA TYR A 1101 24.20 -7.24 33.81
C TYR A 1101 24.28 -5.81 33.23
N HIS A 1102 25.45 -5.36 32.79
CA HIS A 1102 25.65 -3.98 32.31
C HIS A 1102 24.84 -3.63 31.03
N ASN A 1103 24.46 -4.62 30.22
CA ASN A 1103 23.68 -4.41 28.99
C ASN A 1103 22.15 -4.30 29.22
N ASP A 1104 21.62 -4.73 30.37
CA ASP A 1104 20.17 -4.70 30.66
C ASP A 1104 19.67 -3.35 31.23
N LEU A 1105 20.59 -2.44 31.58
CA LEU A 1105 20.26 -1.10 32.11
C LEU A 1105 19.53 -0.20 31.10
N ARG A 1106 19.63 -0.47 29.79
CA ARG A 1106 18.86 0.24 28.76
C ARG A 1106 17.38 -0.18 28.75
N TYR A 1107 17.08 -1.46 28.98
CA TYR A 1107 15.69 -1.95 29.02
C TYR A 1107 14.96 -1.51 30.29
N VAL A 1108 15.67 -1.42 31.42
CA VAL A 1108 15.11 -0.92 32.69
C VAL A 1108 14.79 0.58 32.60
N ARG A 1109 15.61 1.40 31.92
CA ARG A 1109 15.29 2.83 31.68
C ARG A 1109 14.06 3.01 30.79
N VAL A 1110 13.91 2.19 29.75
CA VAL A 1110 12.73 2.19 28.88
C VAL A 1110 11.48 1.72 29.62
N TRP A 1111 11.61 0.75 30.53
CA TRP A 1111 10.51 0.27 31.37
C TRP A 1111 10.08 1.26 32.45
N ILE A 1112 11.01 1.99 33.06
CA ILE A 1112 10.71 3.10 34.00
C ILE A 1112 9.99 4.23 33.25
N GLN A 1113 10.45 4.56 32.03
CA GLN A 1113 9.76 5.51 31.15
C GLN A 1113 8.41 5.03 30.64
N LEU A 1114 8.10 3.73 30.69
CA LEU A 1114 6.76 3.19 30.35
C LEU A 1114 5.84 3.14 31.56
N MET A 1115 6.39 2.91 32.77
CA MET A 1115 5.60 2.87 34.02
C MET A 1115 5.06 4.24 34.45
N ASP A 1116 5.74 5.34 34.09
CA ASP A 1116 5.25 6.70 34.34
C ASP A 1116 4.07 7.13 33.43
N PHE A 1117 3.63 6.27 32.49
CA PHE A 1117 2.64 6.62 31.46
C PHE A 1117 1.31 5.86 31.53
N VAL A 1118 1.11 4.98 32.52
CA VAL A 1118 -0.11 4.16 32.63
C VAL A 1118 -0.89 4.48 33.91
N ASP A 1119 -1.94 5.30 33.77
CA ASP A 1119 -2.82 5.71 34.88
C ASP A 1119 -3.88 4.66 35.29
N GLU A 1120 -3.99 3.51 34.61
CA GLU A 1120 -4.95 2.46 34.97
C GLU A 1120 -4.30 1.07 35.19
N PRO A 1121 -4.12 0.65 36.45
CA PRO A 1121 -3.59 -0.68 36.79
C PRO A 1121 -4.44 -1.85 36.30
N ARG A 1122 -5.75 -1.62 36.05
CA ARG A 1122 -6.69 -2.65 35.56
C ARG A 1122 -6.48 -3.03 34.09
N ALA A 1123 -5.99 -2.10 33.27
CA ALA A 1123 -5.65 -2.39 31.87
C ALA A 1123 -4.41 -3.29 31.79
N LEU A 1124 -3.42 -3.05 32.67
CA LEU A 1124 -2.23 -3.89 32.79
C LEU A 1124 -2.58 -5.32 33.22
N LEU A 1125 -3.49 -5.49 34.19
CA LEU A 1125 -3.93 -6.81 34.66
C LEU A 1125 -4.60 -7.63 33.54
N LYS A 1126 -5.47 -7.00 32.74
CA LYS A 1126 -6.13 -7.64 31.58
C LYS A 1126 -5.16 -7.96 30.44
N ILE A 1127 -4.11 -7.16 30.25
CA ILE A 1127 -3.04 -7.45 29.31
C ILE A 1127 -2.23 -8.65 29.83
N MET A 1128 -1.90 -8.68 31.11
CA MET A 1128 -1.07 -9.75 31.70
C MET A 1128 -1.82 -11.09 31.81
N GLU A 1129 -3.13 -11.10 32.11
CA GLU A 1129 -3.98 -12.30 32.04
C GLU A 1129 -4.09 -12.84 30.61
N LYS A 1130 -3.99 -11.97 29.59
CA LYS A 1130 -4.03 -12.36 28.18
C LYS A 1130 -2.71 -12.93 27.66
N TYR A 1131 -1.58 -12.73 28.36
CA TYR A 1131 -0.24 -13.08 27.89
C TYR A 1131 0.55 -14.06 28.80
N HIS A 1132 -0.06 -14.67 29.84
CA HIS A 1132 0.51 -15.71 30.72
C HIS A 1132 2.04 -15.74 30.82
N ILE A 1133 2.62 -14.73 31.50
CA ILE A 1133 4.07 -14.61 31.68
C ILE A 1133 4.55 -15.57 32.79
N GLY A 1134 5.56 -16.38 32.48
CA GLY A 1134 6.04 -17.53 33.26
C GLY A 1134 6.66 -17.26 34.64
N THR A 1135 6.79 -18.35 35.38
CA THR A 1135 6.80 -18.54 36.85
C THR A 1135 8.02 -18.10 37.66
N LYS A 1136 8.83 -17.13 37.24
CA LYS A 1136 9.93 -16.60 38.11
C LYS A 1136 9.88 -15.09 38.42
N GLN A 1137 9.00 -14.35 37.75
CA GLN A 1137 8.58 -13.00 38.18
C GLN A 1137 7.46 -13.03 39.23
N ALA A 1138 6.83 -14.19 39.44
CA ALA A 1138 5.75 -14.39 40.40
C ALA A 1138 6.16 -14.12 41.87
N LEU A 1139 7.43 -14.31 42.24
CA LEU A 1139 7.95 -14.03 43.59
C LEU A 1139 8.01 -12.52 43.88
N PHE A 1140 8.34 -11.70 42.87
CA PHE A 1140 8.35 -10.24 42.98
C PHE A 1140 6.93 -9.69 43.21
N TYR A 1141 5.93 -10.29 42.55
CA TYR A 1141 4.53 -9.91 42.67
C TYR A 1141 3.81 -10.56 43.87
N GLN A 1142 4.24 -11.72 44.37
CA GLN A 1142 3.74 -12.29 45.63
C GLN A 1142 4.09 -11.41 46.83
N ALA A 1143 5.28 -10.82 46.86
CA ALA A 1143 5.68 -9.86 47.90
C ALA A 1143 4.86 -8.56 47.83
N TYR A 1144 4.57 -8.06 46.62
CA TYR A 1144 3.77 -6.86 46.39
C TYR A 1144 2.28 -7.07 46.72
N ALA A 1145 1.73 -8.24 46.39
CA ALA A 1145 0.36 -8.64 46.73
C ALA A 1145 0.16 -8.86 48.25
N LEU A 1146 1.14 -9.45 48.95
CA LEU A 1146 1.10 -9.60 50.42
C LEU A 1146 1.03 -8.24 51.13
N HIS A 1147 1.71 -7.22 50.59
CA HIS A 1147 1.75 -5.89 51.17
C HIS A 1147 0.46 -5.09 50.92
N PHE A 1148 -0.17 -5.30 49.76
CA PHE A 1148 -1.46 -4.68 49.41
C PHE A 1148 -2.63 -5.28 50.20
N VAL A 1149 -2.56 -6.58 50.55
CA VAL A 1149 -3.55 -7.24 51.43
C VAL A 1149 -3.46 -6.73 52.87
N LYS A 1150 -2.24 -6.41 53.38
CA LYS A 1150 -2.07 -5.74 54.68
C LYS A 1150 -2.69 -4.33 54.71
N LEU A 1151 -2.54 -3.55 53.64
CA LEU A 1151 -3.15 -2.22 53.51
C LEU A 1151 -4.68 -2.26 53.38
N LYS A 1152 -5.22 -3.30 52.74
CA LYS A 1152 -6.68 -3.51 52.63
C LYS A 1152 -7.32 -3.94 53.97
N ASN A 1153 -6.57 -4.64 54.82
CA ASN A 1153 -7.02 -5.01 56.18
C ASN A 1153 -6.99 -3.82 57.16
N LEU A 1154 -6.03 -2.89 57.05
CA LEU A 1154 -6.02 -1.63 57.80
C LEU A 1154 -7.20 -0.70 57.43
N ARG A 1155 -7.65 -0.73 56.17
CA ARG A 1155 -8.84 -0.01 55.69
C ARG A 1155 -10.17 -0.64 56.12
N ARG A 1156 -10.17 -1.91 56.54
CA ARG A 1156 -11.35 -2.61 57.10
C ARG A 1156 -11.47 -2.43 58.62
N GLN A 1157 -10.35 -2.31 59.35
CA GLN A 1157 -10.37 -2.05 60.79
C GLN A 1157 -10.81 -0.63 61.17
N THR A 1158 -10.67 0.34 60.26
CA THR A 1158 -11.08 1.75 60.48
C THR A 1158 -12.54 2.04 60.12
N LYS A 1159 -13.28 1.08 59.56
CA LYS A 1159 -14.72 1.20 59.23
C LYS A 1159 -15.66 0.44 60.18
N CYS A 1160 -15.14 -0.17 61.25
CA CYS A 1160 -15.91 -0.99 62.20
C CYS A 1160 -15.80 -0.51 63.66
N THR A 1161 -15.91 0.79 63.88
CA THR A 1161 -16.31 1.37 65.17
C THR A 1161 -17.18 2.58 64.88
N ILE A 1162 -18.29 2.71 65.62
CA ILE A 1162 -19.36 3.74 65.50
C ILE A 1162 -20.33 3.37 64.35
N TRP A 1163 -21.41 2.60 64.54
CA TRP A 1163 -22.50 2.76 65.52
C TRP A 1163 -23.04 1.40 66.01
N GLY A 1164 -23.56 1.40 67.23
CA GLY A 1164 -24.14 0.23 67.88
C GLY A 1164 -25.41 -0.32 67.21
N SER A 1165 -25.70 -1.56 67.65
CA SER A 1165 -26.95 -2.34 67.59
C SER A 1165 -27.45 -2.93 66.25
N LYS A 1166 -27.03 -4.21 66.02
CA LYS A 1166 -27.75 -5.47 65.66
C LYS A 1166 -28.98 -5.42 64.71
N PRO A 1167 -29.32 -6.48 63.91
CA PRO A 1167 -28.96 -7.90 64.07
C PRO A 1167 -28.67 -8.74 62.77
N LYS A 1168 -28.33 -10.02 63.02
CA LYS A 1168 -28.24 -11.22 62.14
C LYS A 1168 -26.97 -11.43 61.31
#